data_AF-A0A961DDP7-F1
#
_entry.id   AF-A0A961DDP7-F1
#
_cell.length_a   1.000
_cell.length_b   1.000
_cell.length_c   1.000
_cell.angle_alpha   90.00
_cell.angle_beta   90.00
_cell.angle_gamma   90.00
#
_symmetry.space_group_name_H-M   'P 1'
#
loop_
_entity.id
_entity.type
_entity.pdbx_description
1 polymer ?
#
loop_
_entity_poly.entity_id
_entity_poly.type
_entity_poly.pdbx_seq_one_letter_code
_entity_poly.pdbx_strand_id
1 'polypeptide(L)'
;MTKPTTLLLTLLSFASFATAAPLVFEGTDGPGKGKHIVFLAGDHEYRSEETLPELARILAKHQGFKCTVLFDIDPDGNIAAGEPQNIPGMEALDSADLAVVFLRFQGLPPEQMKHFDDYLKRGGPVVGLRTATHAFKGTPEPYAKYDYNSKVAGYESGFGHQVLGQTWVGHYGKNHVQSTRITIVPEKASNPILRGVKDVWVQAGGYVGKPTDGEILTMAQPLDGMSPDSPASKTQPPQPSEWTRTYKSASGKLGRVFTSLYGTSEDITNEGYRRLLVNGIFWAVGLEDAIKPDLNIAFVGPFQPNIYGGGAYARGIKPEMYAGFESPIPANHNTKGPETKKGDKKAKQEKKSAKQTSAQPVSASVDGKPTVATGKPARYVRIEIPGEKKCLQIAEIEIMSGGKNIAKNGKATQSTTKNGGVPERAFDGNKNPDWGKGGQTHTAENQPNPWWEVDLGSSQPIDTIGLWAREGFSDRLGGFTLQLLDDARKPVFELKNVAGPEALTIDVKGGGKLAYLAFDGKPGKPVVKGSGGGKSSGPPEPPLADVPADYKDPMPFAFNKGDVVAILGNGLPDRMQHDGWMETLLQSAMPELNVRFRNMSTSGDRPNSYPRSPGQISMTTYLQHVKADVVFGFFGYNESFDTKPEDYQKLLVEFVKKTRGSKANGKSFPRIVLFSPIAHEDTRNVNVPDGKAHNAQLEALTKATESAANEAGVAFVDLFHPSLELFKAAKEPLTINGVHLTPDGNRQLAEVIAKGLLGKQVSASPSMEPLREAVVDKSYHWYQRYHASDGNDVWGSRSTLSFVDGQTNGVVLQHELSMLDVMTNNRDERVWARITGGDKKIDDSNVPKPIPVISNVGGGSKSSSAQKEGVLRYISGEEAIKHMAVKKGFEVHLFADEAQFPELANPVQMQFDSKGRLWVAAWSDYPKWEPLKESKDALLILHDDNNDGKADRMTEFARVNNPLGFEFWNGGVLVTRQSEILFLKDTDGDDKADVQTIMLQGLDSSDTHHGANNLIYGPDGGVYWQSGVFMQHNYEHPWGPSLNATASAMYRFDPRRFTISLHATNSPNPHGTSFDTWGYQYATDGTGGRAYQVRPEGNGFKMYELLKKEVRPVTASEVVSSTHFPEEMQGDFLICNVIG
;
A
#
# COMPACT_ATOMS: atom_id res chain seq x y z
N MET A 1 13.51 57.68 -61.88
CA MET A 1 13.45 56.61 -62.90
C MET A 1 13.87 55.30 -62.26
N THR A 2 13.06 54.26 -62.48
CA THR A 2 13.41 52.82 -62.59
C THR A 2 14.02 52.02 -61.41
N LYS A 3 13.35 50.89 -61.11
CA LYS A 3 13.76 49.66 -60.40
C LYS A 3 15.15 49.11 -60.85
N PRO A 4 15.90 48.34 -60.03
CA PRO A 4 15.59 46.92 -59.75
C PRO A 4 15.63 46.48 -58.26
N THR A 5 14.94 45.36 -58.02
CA THR A 5 14.75 44.63 -56.75
C THR A 5 15.87 43.60 -56.56
N THR A 6 16.52 43.51 -55.39
CA THR A 6 17.40 42.39 -55.04
C THR A 6 17.32 42.01 -53.56
N LEU A 7 16.75 40.83 -53.32
CA LEU A 7 17.09 39.76 -52.37
C LEU A 7 17.85 40.11 -51.06
N LEU A 8 17.22 39.88 -49.90
CA LEU A 8 17.90 39.83 -48.60
C LEU A 8 17.67 38.48 -47.91
N LEU A 9 18.77 37.75 -47.73
CA LEU A 9 18.89 36.46 -47.05
C LEU A 9 18.66 36.66 -45.54
N THR A 10 17.72 35.92 -44.95
CA THR A 10 17.48 35.88 -43.50
C THR A 10 18.09 34.59 -42.93
N LEU A 11 19.07 34.72 -42.03
CA LEU A 11 19.69 33.62 -41.30
C LEU A 11 18.96 33.42 -39.96
N LEU A 12 18.22 32.32 -39.84
CA LEU A 12 17.59 31.82 -38.62
C LEU A 12 18.57 30.88 -37.88
N SER A 13 18.89 31.20 -36.62
CA SER A 13 19.58 30.30 -35.71
C SER A 13 18.57 29.36 -35.04
N PHE A 14 18.47 28.13 -35.55
CA PHE A 14 17.74 27.02 -34.92
C PHE A 14 18.52 26.51 -33.68
N ALA A 15 17.83 26.44 -32.53
CA ALA A 15 18.31 25.66 -31.39
C ALA A 15 18.11 24.17 -31.71
N SER A 16 19.22 23.45 -31.87
CA SER A 16 19.23 22.02 -32.17
C SER A 16 18.80 21.25 -30.92
N PHE A 17 17.52 20.85 -30.85
CA PHE A 17 17.17 19.61 -30.17
C PHE A 17 17.95 18.49 -30.87
N ALA A 18 18.49 17.51 -30.13
CA ALA A 18 19.00 16.31 -30.76
C ALA A 18 17.80 15.57 -31.38
N THR A 19 17.49 15.86 -32.63
CA THR A 19 16.42 15.19 -33.37
C THR A 19 16.93 13.80 -33.74
N ALA A 20 16.50 12.75 -33.05
CA ALA A 20 16.52 11.43 -33.68
C ALA A 20 15.54 11.51 -34.87
N ALA A 21 16.02 11.17 -36.06
CA ALA A 21 15.20 11.29 -37.27
C ALA A 21 14.11 10.20 -37.28
N PRO A 22 12.91 10.47 -37.83
CA PRO A 22 11.92 9.44 -38.10
C PRO A 22 12.53 8.26 -38.86
N LEU A 23 12.14 7.04 -38.50
CA LEU A 23 12.57 5.85 -39.23
C LEU A 23 11.73 5.70 -40.50
N VAL A 24 12.30 6.01 -41.66
CA VAL A 24 11.58 5.98 -42.95
C VAL A 24 12.05 4.80 -43.79
N PHE A 25 11.10 3.94 -44.16
CA PHE A 25 11.27 2.91 -45.18
C PHE A 25 10.59 3.36 -46.47
N GLU A 26 11.40 3.63 -47.49
CA GLU A 26 10.88 3.90 -48.82
C GLU A 26 10.31 2.62 -49.42
N GLY A 27 9.07 2.72 -49.92
CA GLY A 27 8.37 1.59 -50.52
C GLY A 27 9.01 1.16 -51.85
N THR A 28 9.00 -0.13 -52.11
CA THR A 28 9.31 -0.68 -53.45
C THR A 28 8.07 -0.63 -54.34
N ASP A 29 7.99 -1.48 -55.37
CA ASP A 29 6.76 -1.63 -56.14
C ASP A 29 5.72 -2.49 -55.39
N GLY A 30 4.44 -2.17 -55.56
CA GLY A 30 3.32 -2.90 -54.97
C GLY A 30 2.03 -2.07 -54.91
N PRO A 31 0.92 -2.66 -54.40
CA PRO A 31 -0.39 -1.98 -54.34
C PRO A 31 -0.42 -0.71 -53.48
N GLY A 32 0.50 -0.58 -52.53
CA GLY A 32 0.66 0.57 -51.64
C GLY A 32 1.50 1.71 -52.23
N LYS A 33 2.05 1.55 -53.44
CA LYS A 33 2.91 2.57 -54.06
C LYS A 33 2.19 3.92 -54.16
N GLY A 34 2.84 4.96 -53.66
CA GLY A 34 2.29 6.31 -53.60
C GLY A 34 1.42 6.60 -52.38
N LYS A 35 1.27 5.65 -51.44
CA LYS A 35 0.60 5.86 -50.15
C LYS A 35 1.61 5.92 -49.00
N HIS A 36 1.31 6.74 -48.00
CA HIS A 36 2.17 6.97 -46.82
C HIS A 36 1.50 6.48 -45.53
N ILE A 37 2.13 5.54 -44.82
CA ILE A 37 1.69 5.06 -43.51
C ILE A 37 2.60 5.62 -42.43
N VAL A 38 2.02 6.17 -41.37
CA VAL A 38 2.75 6.61 -40.17
C VAL A 38 2.42 5.70 -39.00
N PHE A 39 3.46 5.14 -38.39
CA PHE A 39 3.39 4.25 -37.24
C PHE A 39 3.83 4.99 -35.98
N LEU A 40 3.02 4.93 -34.92
CA LEU A 40 3.28 5.56 -33.63
C LEU A 40 3.55 4.49 -32.58
N ALA A 41 4.83 4.31 -32.22
CA ALA A 41 5.31 3.34 -31.23
C ALA A 41 5.64 4.04 -29.90
N GLY A 42 5.06 3.54 -28.81
CA GLY A 42 5.27 4.09 -27.45
C GLY A 42 4.62 3.26 -26.35
N ASP A 43 4.51 1.95 -26.57
CA ASP A 43 4.10 0.95 -25.60
C ASP A 43 5.29 0.06 -25.23
N HIS A 44 5.62 0.05 -23.94
CA HIS A 44 6.72 -0.69 -23.33
C HIS A 44 6.33 -2.03 -22.70
N GLU A 45 5.04 -2.32 -22.59
CA GLU A 45 4.56 -3.58 -22.04
C GLU A 45 4.45 -4.64 -23.14
N TYR A 46 4.07 -4.23 -24.36
CA TYR A 46 3.79 -5.12 -25.49
C TYR A 46 4.75 -4.93 -26.66
N ARG A 47 5.84 -4.18 -26.50
CA ARG A 47 6.95 -4.08 -27.46
C ARG A 47 6.54 -3.45 -28.80
N SER A 48 5.89 -2.29 -28.74
CA SER A 48 5.51 -1.53 -29.94
C SER A 48 6.72 -1.15 -30.79
N GLU A 49 7.88 -0.93 -30.16
CA GLU A 49 9.13 -0.54 -30.78
C GLU A 49 9.84 -1.68 -31.54
N GLU A 50 9.32 -2.90 -31.46
CA GLU A 50 9.73 -4.05 -32.28
C GLU A 50 8.67 -4.38 -33.33
N THR A 51 7.40 -4.35 -32.92
CA THR A 51 6.26 -4.72 -33.79
C THR A 51 6.08 -3.77 -34.96
N LEU A 52 6.05 -2.45 -34.71
CA LEU A 52 5.72 -1.48 -35.74
C LEU A 52 6.82 -1.33 -36.80
N PRO A 53 8.13 -1.32 -36.45
CA PRO A 53 9.19 -1.34 -37.46
C PRO A 53 9.13 -2.56 -38.37
N GLU A 54 8.83 -3.75 -37.85
CA GLU A 54 8.72 -4.94 -38.67
C GLU A 54 7.52 -4.88 -39.62
N LEU A 55 6.34 -4.47 -39.13
CA LEU A 55 5.17 -4.27 -40.00
C LEU A 55 5.45 -3.21 -41.07
N ALA A 56 6.13 -2.13 -40.73
CA ALA A 56 6.54 -1.08 -41.67
C ALA A 56 7.46 -1.63 -42.77
N ARG A 57 8.42 -2.52 -42.43
CA ARG A 57 9.29 -3.15 -43.43
C ARG A 57 8.54 -4.10 -44.36
N ILE A 58 7.65 -4.94 -43.82
CA ILE A 58 6.80 -5.83 -44.62
C ILE A 58 6.00 -5.02 -45.64
N LEU A 59 5.35 -3.95 -45.18
CA LEU A 59 4.51 -3.09 -46.03
C LEU A 59 5.34 -2.29 -47.04
N ALA A 60 6.52 -1.79 -46.66
CA ALA A 60 7.38 -1.06 -47.60
C ALA A 60 7.99 -1.99 -48.66
N LYS A 61 8.56 -3.13 -48.23
CA LYS A 61 9.33 -4.05 -49.09
C LYS A 61 8.48 -4.94 -49.97
N HIS A 62 7.33 -5.39 -49.47
CA HIS A 62 6.48 -6.33 -50.21
C HIS A 62 5.27 -5.65 -50.84
N GLN A 63 4.84 -4.51 -50.30
CA GLN A 63 3.59 -3.87 -50.70
C GLN A 63 3.77 -2.46 -51.25
N GLY A 64 4.98 -1.89 -51.17
CA GLY A 64 5.33 -0.62 -51.81
C GLY A 64 4.88 0.64 -51.08
N PHE A 65 4.41 0.55 -49.83
CA PHE A 65 4.06 1.73 -49.04
C PHE A 65 5.29 2.52 -48.61
N LYS A 66 5.22 3.85 -48.64
CA LYS A 66 6.13 4.65 -47.82
C LYS A 66 5.73 4.47 -46.36
N CYS A 67 6.63 4.03 -45.50
CA CYS A 67 6.35 3.83 -44.08
C CYS A 67 7.26 4.69 -43.21
N THR A 68 6.69 5.48 -42.33
CA THR A 68 7.43 6.28 -41.34
C THR A 68 7.08 5.76 -39.95
N VAL A 69 8.08 5.37 -39.16
CA VAL A 69 7.90 4.92 -37.78
C VAL A 69 8.45 5.98 -36.83
N LEU A 70 7.60 6.42 -35.92
CA LEU A 70 7.89 7.40 -34.89
C LEU A 70 7.90 6.68 -33.54
N PHE A 71 8.90 6.99 -32.72
CA PHE A 71 9.11 6.39 -31.40
C PHE A 71 9.03 7.46 -30.33
N ASP A 72 8.64 7.07 -29.12
CA ASP A 72 9.00 7.84 -27.94
C ASP A 72 10.50 7.75 -27.68
N ILE A 73 11.13 8.91 -27.53
CA ILE A 73 12.58 9.00 -27.31
C ILE A 73 12.92 9.71 -26.00
N ASP A 74 13.99 9.24 -25.36
CA ASP A 74 14.62 9.95 -24.24
C ASP A 74 15.45 11.16 -24.73
N PRO A 75 15.92 12.03 -23.83
CA PRO A 75 16.77 13.17 -24.19
C PRO A 75 18.10 12.81 -24.88
N ASP A 76 18.56 11.55 -24.76
CA ASP A 76 19.78 11.05 -25.40
C ASP A 76 19.52 10.49 -26.82
N GLY A 77 18.27 10.54 -27.27
CA GLY A 77 17.79 10.07 -28.56
C GLY A 77 17.65 8.55 -28.65
N ASN A 78 17.58 7.83 -27.53
CA ASN A 78 17.26 6.42 -27.52
C ASN A 78 15.75 6.22 -27.50
N ILE A 79 15.28 5.15 -28.13
CA ILE A 79 13.91 4.66 -27.99
C ILE A 79 13.68 4.34 -26.51
N ALA A 80 12.69 5.00 -25.93
CA ALA A 80 12.32 4.88 -24.53
C ALA A 80 10.82 4.62 -24.43
N ALA A 81 10.42 3.42 -24.86
CA ALA A 81 9.04 2.98 -24.80
C ALA A 81 8.45 3.25 -23.40
N GLY A 82 7.30 3.91 -23.35
CA GLY A 82 6.59 4.27 -22.12
C GLY A 82 6.94 5.63 -21.51
N GLU A 83 7.86 6.40 -22.10
CA GLU A 83 8.14 7.77 -21.67
C GLU A 83 7.09 8.75 -22.24
N PRO A 84 6.26 9.40 -21.41
CA PRO A 84 5.00 9.95 -21.88
C PRO A 84 5.10 11.32 -22.58
N GLN A 85 6.26 11.77 -23.07
CA GLN A 85 6.46 13.22 -23.30
C GLN A 85 7.05 13.63 -24.66
N ASN A 86 7.53 12.73 -25.52
CA ASN A 86 8.17 13.17 -26.76
C ASN A 86 8.21 12.11 -27.87
N ILE A 87 7.47 12.34 -28.95
CA ILE A 87 7.54 11.57 -30.20
C ILE A 87 7.90 12.54 -31.33
N PRO A 88 9.19 12.74 -31.67
CA PRO A 88 9.58 13.64 -32.75
C PRO A 88 9.11 13.11 -34.12
N GLY A 89 8.85 14.03 -35.06
CA GLY A 89 8.43 13.67 -36.42
C GLY A 89 6.92 13.57 -36.65
N MET A 90 6.11 13.98 -35.67
CA MET A 90 4.65 13.92 -35.74
C MET A 90 4.06 14.71 -36.93
N GLU A 91 4.79 15.68 -37.49
CA GLU A 91 4.46 16.36 -38.75
C GLU A 91 4.33 15.41 -39.95
N ALA A 92 4.90 14.20 -39.89
CA ALA A 92 4.68 13.17 -40.90
C ALA A 92 3.20 12.81 -41.07
N LEU A 93 2.40 12.95 -40.00
CA LEU A 93 0.95 12.73 -40.02
C LEU A 93 0.22 13.72 -40.94
N ASP A 94 0.78 14.90 -41.24
CA ASP A 94 0.13 15.90 -42.11
C ASP A 94 -0.08 15.35 -43.53
N SER A 95 0.81 14.45 -43.97
CA SER A 95 0.77 13.83 -45.30
C SER A 95 0.35 12.35 -45.29
N ALA A 96 0.07 11.78 -44.11
CA ALA A 96 -0.21 10.35 -43.98
C ALA A 96 -1.56 9.94 -44.59
N ASP A 97 -1.62 8.79 -45.24
CA ASP A 97 -2.84 8.11 -45.66
C ASP A 97 -3.40 7.19 -44.57
N LEU A 98 -2.57 6.77 -43.60
CA LEU A 98 -2.96 5.93 -42.46
C LEU A 98 -2.09 6.23 -41.24
N ALA A 99 -2.70 6.28 -40.06
CA ALA A 99 -2.00 6.23 -38.77
C ALA A 99 -2.19 4.85 -38.11
N VAL A 100 -1.09 4.18 -37.77
CA VAL A 100 -1.09 2.95 -36.96
C VAL A 100 -0.64 3.32 -35.55
N VAL A 101 -1.53 3.18 -34.58
CA VAL A 101 -1.34 3.63 -33.20
C VAL A 101 -1.08 2.42 -32.32
N PHE A 102 0.10 2.39 -31.69
CA PHE A 102 0.47 1.42 -30.66
C PHE A 102 1.17 2.17 -29.53
N LEU A 103 0.37 3.01 -28.86
CA LEU A 103 0.80 3.91 -27.80
C LEU A 103 0.15 3.53 -26.48
N ARG A 104 0.81 3.86 -25.37
CA ARG A 104 0.28 3.72 -24.02
C ARG A 104 0.49 4.98 -23.18
N PHE A 105 -0.60 5.56 -22.67
CA PHE A 105 -0.57 6.66 -21.70
C PHE A 105 0.37 7.83 -22.05
N GLN A 106 0.43 8.21 -23.32
CA GLN A 106 1.24 9.31 -23.82
C GLN A 106 0.60 10.67 -23.49
N GLY A 107 1.42 11.59 -22.99
CA GLY A 107 1.06 12.98 -22.66
C GLY A 107 1.84 13.95 -23.54
N LEU A 108 1.73 13.78 -24.86
CA LEU A 108 2.50 14.54 -25.84
C LEU A 108 2.25 16.05 -25.74
N PRO A 109 3.25 16.90 -26.02
CA PRO A 109 3.12 18.34 -25.92
C PRO A 109 2.22 18.89 -27.04
N PRO A 110 1.63 20.10 -26.87
CA PRO A 110 0.61 20.63 -27.77
C PRO A 110 1.05 20.70 -29.24
N GLU A 111 2.33 21.00 -29.52
CA GLU A 111 2.88 21.07 -30.86
C GLU A 111 2.86 19.72 -31.59
N GLN A 112 3.09 18.61 -30.88
CA GLN A 112 3.02 17.26 -31.44
C GLN A 112 1.56 16.78 -31.53
N MET A 113 0.75 17.06 -30.51
CA MET A 113 -0.68 16.72 -30.51
C MET A 113 -1.46 17.43 -31.62
N LYS A 114 -1.02 18.61 -32.04
CA LYS A 114 -1.63 19.35 -33.16
C LYS A 114 -1.69 18.51 -34.42
N HIS A 115 -0.60 17.84 -34.80
CA HIS A 115 -0.55 17.02 -36.00
C HIS A 115 -1.48 15.81 -35.93
N PHE A 116 -1.60 15.19 -34.75
CA PHE A 116 -2.54 14.09 -34.52
C PHE A 116 -4.00 14.56 -34.55
N ASP A 117 -4.31 15.70 -33.92
CA ASP A 117 -5.65 16.29 -33.95
C ASP A 117 -6.05 16.71 -35.37
N ASP A 118 -5.15 17.33 -36.13
CA ASP A 118 -5.38 17.72 -37.52
C ASP A 118 -5.59 16.50 -38.43
N TYR A 119 -4.82 15.43 -38.22
CA TYR A 119 -5.00 14.13 -38.87
C TYR A 119 -6.40 13.57 -38.66
N LEU A 120 -6.87 13.56 -37.41
CA LEU A 120 -8.21 13.05 -37.10
C LEU A 120 -9.32 13.96 -37.64
N LYS A 121 -9.15 15.28 -37.55
CA LYS A 121 -10.08 16.29 -38.08
C LYS A 121 -10.31 16.17 -39.58
N ARG A 122 -9.30 15.80 -40.35
CA ARG A 122 -9.43 15.55 -41.80
C ARG A 122 -9.98 14.17 -42.17
N GLY A 123 -10.31 13.33 -41.18
CA GLY A 123 -10.88 11.99 -41.38
C GLY A 123 -9.85 10.96 -41.83
N GLY A 124 -8.64 11.03 -41.26
CA GLY A 124 -7.59 10.04 -41.50
C GLY A 124 -7.96 8.64 -40.95
N PRO A 125 -7.75 7.56 -41.72
CA PRO A 125 -7.92 6.19 -41.22
C PRO A 125 -7.04 5.84 -40.01
N VAL A 126 -7.51 4.98 -39.12
CA VAL A 126 -6.74 4.58 -37.92
C VAL A 126 -6.70 3.06 -37.78
N VAL A 127 -5.52 2.51 -37.55
CA VAL A 127 -5.35 1.15 -37.03
C VAL A 127 -4.87 1.24 -35.60
N GLY A 128 -5.61 0.69 -34.64
CA GLY A 128 -5.22 0.66 -33.23
C GLY A 128 -4.81 -0.74 -32.78
N LEU A 129 -3.62 -0.89 -32.19
CA LEU A 129 -3.16 -2.14 -31.57
C LEU A 129 -3.15 -1.97 -30.04
N ARG A 130 -3.37 -3.04 -29.26
CA ARG A 130 -3.29 -2.98 -27.78
C ARG A 130 -1.93 -2.41 -27.39
N THR A 131 -1.83 -1.25 -26.75
CA THR A 131 -2.79 -0.61 -25.82
C THR A 131 -3.48 0.69 -26.28
N ALA A 132 -3.64 0.91 -27.59
CA ALA A 132 -4.17 2.15 -28.18
C ALA A 132 -5.57 2.60 -27.67
N THR A 133 -6.36 1.70 -27.08
CA THR A 133 -7.61 2.05 -26.35
C THR A 133 -7.37 3.04 -25.20
N HIS A 134 -6.12 3.19 -24.76
CA HIS A 134 -5.65 4.19 -23.82
C HIS A 134 -4.29 4.76 -24.22
N ALA A 135 -4.20 5.13 -25.50
CA ALA A 135 -3.02 5.77 -26.08
C ALA A 135 -2.56 7.01 -25.32
N PHE A 136 -3.49 7.80 -24.76
CA PHE A 136 -3.20 9.11 -24.20
C PHE A 136 -3.61 9.25 -22.74
N LYS A 137 -2.76 9.91 -21.94
CA LYS A 137 -3.00 10.28 -20.54
C LYS A 137 -2.26 11.58 -20.20
N GLY A 138 -2.94 12.52 -19.57
CA GLY A 138 -2.39 13.82 -19.21
C GLY A 138 -2.12 14.71 -20.42
N THR A 139 -2.90 14.57 -21.49
CA THR A 139 -2.79 15.44 -22.68
C THR A 139 -3.09 16.90 -22.31
N PRO A 140 -2.25 17.86 -22.72
CA PRO A 140 -2.42 19.27 -22.38
C PRO A 140 -3.59 19.90 -23.15
N GLU A 141 -4.13 21.01 -22.63
CA GLU A 141 -5.08 21.86 -23.38
C GLU A 141 -4.43 22.39 -24.68
N PRO A 142 -5.17 22.49 -25.80
CA PRO A 142 -6.61 22.22 -25.98
C PRO A 142 -6.94 20.73 -26.29
N TYR A 143 -6.00 19.81 -26.12
CA TYR A 143 -6.10 18.41 -26.53
C TYR A 143 -6.49 17.45 -25.40
N ALA A 144 -6.84 17.97 -24.23
CA ALA A 144 -7.27 17.20 -23.06
C ALA A 144 -8.44 16.24 -23.33
N LYS A 145 -9.24 16.52 -24.37
CA LYS A 145 -10.30 15.62 -24.86
C LYS A 145 -9.76 14.22 -25.20
N TYR A 146 -8.53 14.07 -25.67
CA TYR A 146 -8.01 12.77 -26.12
C TYR A 146 -7.62 11.82 -24.98
N ASP A 147 -7.50 12.31 -23.74
CA ASP A 147 -7.21 11.49 -22.57
C ASP A 147 -8.18 10.30 -22.44
N TYR A 148 -7.66 9.09 -22.21
CA TYR A 148 -8.48 7.87 -22.13
C TYR A 148 -9.65 7.94 -21.14
N ASN A 149 -9.57 8.79 -20.11
CA ASN A 149 -10.65 8.96 -19.13
C ASN A 149 -11.40 10.30 -19.27
N SER A 150 -11.29 10.96 -20.42
CA SER A 150 -11.81 12.30 -20.66
C SER A 150 -13.28 12.45 -20.29
N LYS A 151 -13.62 13.63 -19.77
CA LYS A 151 -14.97 14.06 -19.42
C LYS A 151 -15.47 15.20 -20.32
N VAL A 152 -14.72 15.52 -21.37
CA VAL A 152 -15.10 16.57 -22.32
C VAL A 152 -16.35 16.12 -23.08
N ALA A 153 -17.36 16.98 -23.09
CA ALA A 153 -18.64 16.69 -23.74
C ALA A 153 -18.44 16.36 -25.23
N GLY A 154 -19.01 15.26 -25.69
CA GLY A 154 -18.86 14.77 -27.07
C GLY A 154 -17.51 14.09 -27.37
N TYR A 155 -16.68 13.89 -26.35
CA TYR A 155 -15.45 13.09 -26.44
C TYR A 155 -15.20 12.29 -25.15
N GLU A 156 -16.26 11.89 -24.47
CA GLU A 156 -16.21 11.16 -23.20
C GLU A 156 -15.46 9.85 -23.36
N SER A 157 -14.64 9.49 -22.37
CA SER A 157 -13.76 8.30 -22.40
C SER A 157 -12.69 8.32 -23.52
N GLY A 158 -12.42 9.48 -24.10
CA GLY A 158 -11.18 9.75 -24.82
C GLY A 158 -11.06 9.11 -26.19
N PHE A 159 -9.83 9.19 -26.73
CA PHE A 159 -9.50 8.71 -28.08
C PHE A 159 -9.90 7.26 -28.32
N GLY A 160 -9.60 6.37 -27.38
CA GLY A 160 -9.92 4.95 -27.51
C GLY A 160 -11.41 4.72 -27.68
N HIS A 161 -12.24 5.33 -26.84
CA HIS A 161 -13.69 5.18 -26.97
C HIS A 161 -14.22 5.81 -28.26
N GLN A 162 -13.81 7.05 -28.52
CA GLN A 162 -14.42 7.88 -29.56
C GLN A 162 -13.99 7.48 -30.98
N VAL A 163 -12.73 7.05 -31.14
CA VAL A 163 -12.19 6.64 -32.45
C VAL A 163 -12.17 5.12 -32.57
N LEU A 164 -11.58 4.41 -31.60
CA LEU A 164 -11.43 2.95 -31.68
C LEU A 164 -12.68 2.17 -31.30
N GLY A 165 -13.62 2.79 -30.58
CA GLY A 165 -14.85 2.13 -30.11
C GLY A 165 -14.72 1.51 -28.73
N GLN A 166 -13.59 1.70 -28.04
CA GLN A 166 -13.40 1.21 -26.67
C GLN A 166 -12.26 1.95 -25.94
N THR A 167 -12.50 2.35 -24.68
CA THR A 167 -11.44 2.87 -23.78
C THR A 167 -10.76 1.75 -22.96
N TRP A 168 -9.84 2.09 -22.06
CA TRP A 168 -9.25 1.14 -21.13
C TRP A 168 -10.32 0.43 -20.28
N VAL A 169 -10.25 -0.90 -20.23
CA VAL A 169 -11.14 -1.73 -19.41
C VAL A 169 -10.32 -2.57 -18.46
N GLY A 170 -9.49 -3.48 -19.00
CA GLY A 170 -8.60 -4.31 -18.19
C GLY A 170 -8.23 -5.63 -18.86
N HIS A 171 -7.25 -6.29 -18.25
CA HIS A 171 -6.83 -7.62 -18.66
C HIS A 171 -7.90 -8.65 -18.26
N TYR A 172 -8.08 -9.62 -19.14
CA TYR A 172 -9.03 -10.71 -18.97
C TYR A 172 -8.33 -12.04 -18.71
N GLY A 173 -7.13 -12.26 -19.29
CA GLY A 173 -6.24 -13.40 -19.07
C GLY A 173 -4.86 -12.98 -18.55
N LYS A 174 -4.10 -13.94 -18.00
CA LYS A 174 -2.78 -13.71 -17.38
C LYS A 174 -1.64 -13.84 -18.40
N ASN A 175 -0.93 -12.75 -18.68
CA ASN A 175 0.28 -12.75 -19.53
C ASN A 175 1.33 -13.76 -19.02
N HIS A 176 2.06 -14.40 -19.94
CA HIS A 176 3.09 -15.43 -19.70
C HIS A 176 2.63 -16.71 -18.99
N VAL A 177 1.34 -16.83 -18.70
CA VAL A 177 0.71 -18.02 -18.11
C VAL A 177 -0.37 -18.57 -19.04
N GLN A 178 -1.15 -17.67 -19.63
CA GLN A 178 -2.21 -17.97 -20.57
C GLN A 178 -1.92 -17.26 -21.91
N SER A 179 -1.97 -18.04 -22.99
CA SER A 179 -1.99 -17.54 -24.36
C SER A 179 -3.43 -17.36 -24.85
N THR A 180 -3.64 -16.91 -26.09
CA THR A 180 -4.99 -16.68 -26.62
C THR A 180 -5.15 -17.28 -28.02
N ARG A 181 -6.24 -18.00 -28.24
CA ARG A 181 -6.69 -18.44 -29.56
C ARG A 181 -7.70 -17.44 -30.11
N ILE A 182 -7.45 -16.89 -31.29
CA ILE A 182 -8.36 -15.96 -31.96
C ILE A 182 -9.09 -16.72 -33.07
N THR A 183 -10.41 -16.66 -33.04
CA THR A 183 -11.29 -17.37 -33.98
C THR A 183 -12.11 -16.39 -34.78
N ILE A 184 -12.34 -16.71 -36.06
CA ILE A 184 -13.16 -15.89 -36.95
C ILE A 184 -14.63 -16.03 -36.56
N VAL A 185 -15.35 -14.90 -36.49
CA VAL A 185 -16.81 -14.89 -36.38
C VAL A 185 -17.37 -15.48 -37.69
N PRO A 186 -18.09 -16.61 -37.66
CA PRO A 186 -18.47 -17.34 -38.88
C PRO A 186 -19.21 -16.49 -39.92
N GLU A 187 -20.09 -15.60 -39.47
CA GLU A 187 -20.88 -14.71 -40.32
C GLU A 187 -20.03 -13.65 -41.03
N LYS A 188 -18.79 -13.45 -40.58
CA LYS A 188 -17.84 -12.46 -41.12
C LYS A 188 -16.77 -13.07 -41.99
N ALA A 189 -16.79 -14.39 -42.21
CA ALA A 189 -15.74 -15.10 -42.97
C ALA A 189 -15.49 -14.54 -44.39
N SER A 190 -16.47 -13.88 -45.01
CA SER A 190 -16.33 -13.23 -46.32
C SER A 190 -15.72 -11.83 -46.28
N ASN A 191 -15.50 -11.24 -45.09
CA ASN A 191 -14.90 -9.92 -44.95
C ASN A 191 -13.47 -9.93 -45.56
N PRO A 192 -13.09 -8.93 -46.38
CA PRO A 192 -11.78 -8.87 -47.01
C PRO A 192 -10.61 -9.02 -46.03
N ILE A 193 -10.73 -8.51 -44.80
CA ILE A 193 -9.69 -8.59 -43.77
C ILE A 193 -9.35 -10.03 -43.41
N LEU A 194 -10.33 -10.94 -43.50
CA LEU A 194 -10.20 -12.33 -43.07
C LEU A 194 -9.69 -13.28 -44.17
N ARG A 195 -9.46 -12.77 -45.39
CA ARG A 195 -8.96 -13.58 -46.52
C ARG A 195 -7.57 -14.15 -46.22
N GLY A 196 -7.48 -15.49 -46.22
CA GLY A 196 -6.25 -16.23 -45.97
C GLY A 196 -5.83 -16.29 -44.49
N VAL A 197 -6.58 -15.68 -43.57
CA VAL A 197 -6.29 -15.72 -42.13
C VAL A 197 -6.72 -17.09 -41.58
N LYS A 198 -5.78 -17.80 -40.95
CA LYS A 198 -5.98 -19.14 -40.36
C LYS A 198 -5.13 -19.30 -39.11
N ASP A 199 -5.55 -20.20 -38.21
CA ASP A 199 -4.75 -20.68 -37.07
C ASP A 199 -4.15 -19.57 -36.20
N VAL A 200 -4.95 -18.54 -35.92
CA VAL A 200 -4.51 -17.36 -35.17
C VAL A 200 -4.36 -17.72 -33.70
N TRP A 201 -3.11 -17.72 -33.25
CA TRP A 201 -2.71 -17.91 -31.87
C TRP A 201 -1.71 -16.83 -31.49
N VAL A 202 -1.95 -16.18 -30.36
CA VAL A 202 -1.18 -15.04 -29.87
C VAL A 202 -0.70 -15.32 -28.45
N GLN A 203 0.48 -14.82 -28.10
CA GLN A 203 1.12 -15.10 -26.82
C GLN A 203 0.55 -14.24 -25.70
N ALA A 204 0.04 -13.05 -26.03
CA ALA A 204 -0.63 -12.20 -25.07
C ALA A 204 -1.87 -12.87 -24.46
N GLY A 205 -2.01 -12.73 -23.14
CA GLY A 205 -3.19 -13.17 -22.41
C GLY A 205 -4.41 -12.33 -22.78
N GLY A 206 -5.60 -12.89 -22.54
CA GLY A 206 -6.86 -12.28 -22.95
C GLY A 206 -7.05 -10.83 -22.50
N TYR A 207 -7.74 -10.03 -23.30
CA TYR A 207 -8.20 -8.68 -22.94
C TYR A 207 -9.72 -8.57 -23.02
N VAL A 208 -10.32 -7.71 -22.20
CA VAL A 208 -11.78 -7.51 -22.23
C VAL A 208 -12.18 -6.71 -23.47
N GLY A 209 -12.88 -7.33 -24.41
CA GLY A 209 -13.43 -6.67 -25.60
C GLY A 209 -14.90 -6.26 -25.42
N LYS A 210 -15.15 -4.95 -25.48
CA LYS A 210 -16.47 -4.32 -25.39
C LYS A 210 -16.55 -3.14 -26.37
N PRO A 211 -16.44 -3.38 -27.69
CA PRO A 211 -16.62 -2.32 -28.67
C PRO A 211 -18.03 -1.73 -28.54
N THR A 212 -18.13 -0.41 -28.60
CA THR A 212 -19.41 0.31 -28.48
C THR A 212 -20.27 0.17 -29.73
N ASP A 213 -19.64 0.07 -30.89
CA ASP A 213 -20.24 -0.14 -32.19
C ASP A 213 -19.22 -0.80 -33.14
N GLY A 214 -19.61 -0.98 -34.40
CA GLY A 214 -18.75 -1.57 -35.43
C GLY A 214 -18.99 -3.06 -35.67
N GLU A 215 -18.24 -3.60 -36.62
CA GLU A 215 -18.30 -4.99 -37.05
C GLU A 215 -17.20 -5.81 -36.39
N ILE A 216 -17.58 -6.67 -35.43
CA ILE A 216 -16.68 -7.62 -34.77
C ILE A 216 -16.34 -8.74 -35.74
N LEU A 217 -15.05 -8.93 -36.01
CA LEU A 217 -14.55 -9.91 -36.99
C LEU A 217 -14.12 -11.22 -36.34
N THR A 218 -13.70 -11.16 -35.09
CA THR A 218 -13.02 -12.26 -34.40
C THR A 218 -13.30 -12.27 -32.90
N MET A 219 -13.17 -13.46 -32.30
CA MET A 219 -13.32 -13.72 -30.87
C MET A 219 -12.04 -14.35 -30.31
N ALA A 220 -11.50 -13.78 -29.24
CA ALA A 220 -10.35 -14.26 -28.49
C ALA A 220 -10.76 -15.14 -27.31
N GLN A 221 -10.33 -16.40 -27.34
CA GLN A 221 -10.47 -17.38 -26.25
C GLN A 221 -9.12 -17.54 -25.52
N PRO A 222 -9.01 -17.12 -24.25
CA PRO A 222 -7.83 -17.45 -23.44
C PRO A 222 -7.65 -18.97 -23.32
N LEU A 223 -6.40 -19.43 -23.34
CA LEU A 223 -6.02 -20.83 -23.17
C LEU A 223 -5.29 -21.01 -21.83
N ASP A 224 -5.51 -22.13 -21.15
CA ASP A 224 -4.82 -22.49 -19.91
C ASP A 224 -3.44 -23.10 -20.20
N GLY A 225 -2.59 -22.29 -20.85
CA GLY A 225 -1.21 -22.62 -21.19
C GLY A 225 -0.66 -21.73 -22.29
N MET A 226 0.64 -21.88 -22.57
CA MET A 226 1.40 -21.08 -23.53
C MET A 226 1.64 -21.81 -24.86
N SER A 227 0.77 -22.74 -25.24
CA SER A 227 0.82 -23.41 -26.54
C SER A 227 -0.51 -23.30 -27.30
N PRO A 228 -0.51 -23.35 -28.65
CA PRO A 228 -1.74 -23.30 -29.46
C PRO A 228 -2.77 -24.37 -29.10
N ASP A 229 -2.30 -25.55 -28.71
CA ASP A 229 -3.12 -26.72 -28.36
C ASP A 229 -3.55 -26.75 -26.89
N SER A 230 -3.14 -25.77 -26.09
CA SER A 230 -3.57 -25.66 -24.70
C SER A 230 -5.11 -25.61 -24.62
N PRO A 231 -5.71 -26.23 -23.58
CA PRO A 231 -7.16 -26.23 -23.43
C PRO A 231 -7.68 -24.81 -23.26
N ALA A 232 -8.89 -24.55 -23.77
CA ALA A 232 -9.58 -23.28 -23.52
C ALA A 232 -9.76 -23.07 -22.01
N SER A 233 -9.58 -21.84 -21.56
CA SER A 233 -9.75 -21.48 -20.15
C SER A 233 -11.16 -21.81 -19.68
N LYS A 234 -11.26 -22.56 -18.58
CA LYS A 234 -12.54 -23.00 -18.01
C LYS A 234 -13.36 -21.86 -17.41
N THR A 235 -12.73 -20.73 -17.11
CA THR A 235 -13.34 -19.60 -16.38
C THR A 235 -13.50 -18.34 -17.22
N GLN A 236 -12.93 -18.31 -18.43
CA GLN A 236 -12.86 -17.12 -19.27
C GLN A 236 -13.44 -17.43 -20.66
N PRO A 237 -14.74 -17.17 -20.93
CA PRO A 237 -15.32 -17.28 -22.26
C PRO A 237 -14.69 -16.35 -23.32
N PRO A 238 -14.87 -16.64 -24.63
CA PRO A 238 -14.33 -15.81 -25.70
C PRO A 238 -14.83 -14.36 -25.64
N GLN A 239 -13.96 -13.39 -25.95
CA GLN A 239 -14.28 -11.97 -26.02
C GLN A 239 -14.03 -11.42 -27.44
N PRO A 240 -14.75 -10.38 -27.90
CA PRO A 240 -14.40 -9.68 -29.14
C PRO A 240 -12.93 -9.25 -29.15
N SER A 241 -12.20 -9.49 -30.24
CA SER A 241 -10.76 -9.20 -30.31
C SER A 241 -10.39 -8.18 -31.38
N GLU A 242 -10.89 -8.37 -32.61
CA GLU A 242 -10.69 -7.42 -33.72
C GLU A 242 -12.03 -6.97 -34.30
N TRP A 243 -12.15 -5.67 -34.58
CA TRP A 243 -13.35 -5.09 -35.17
C TRP A 243 -13.04 -3.92 -36.10
N THR A 244 -14.00 -3.59 -36.96
CA THR A 244 -13.95 -2.39 -37.80
C THR A 244 -15.06 -1.42 -37.46
N ARG A 245 -14.79 -0.12 -37.58
CA ARG A 245 -15.82 0.92 -37.48
C ARG A 245 -15.45 2.13 -38.34
N THR A 246 -16.31 3.15 -38.30
CA THR A 246 -15.95 4.47 -38.79
C THR A 246 -16.19 5.52 -37.72
N TYR A 247 -15.41 6.60 -37.74
CA TYR A 247 -15.65 7.78 -36.90
C TYR A 247 -15.92 9.00 -37.78
N LYS A 248 -16.77 9.91 -37.30
CA LYS A 248 -17.10 11.14 -38.02
C LYS A 248 -16.07 12.22 -37.70
N SER A 249 -15.37 12.72 -38.72
CA SER A 249 -14.40 13.79 -38.56
C SER A 249 -15.07 15.18 -38.56
N ALA A 250 -14.30 16.20 -38.15
CA ALA A 250 -14.71 17.60 -38.24
C ALA A 250 -14.89 18.07 -39.70
N SER A 251 -14.17 17.48 -40.66
CA SER A 251 -14.36 17.76 -42.10
C SER A 251 -15.61 17.13 -42.70
N GLY A 252 -16.34 16.30 -41.93
CA GLY A 252 -17.51 15.55 -42.41
C GLY A 252 -17.16 14.25 -43.15
N LYS A 253 -15.86 13.97 -43.37
CA LYS A 253 -15.39 12.69 -43.91
C LYS A 253 -15.46 11.60 -42.83
N LEU A 254 -15.84 10.39 -43.22
CA LEU A 254 -15.76 9.23 -42.32
C LEU A 254 -14.35 8.65 -42.36
N GLY A 255 -13.69 8.54 -41.20
CA GLY A 255 -12.42 7.83 -41.06
C GLY A 255 -12.66 6.35 -40.81
N ARG A 256 -12.00 5.46 -41.58
CA ARG A 256 -12.06 4.00 -41.36
C ARG A 256 -11.18 3.60 -40.17
N VAL A 257 -11.66 2.69 -39.34
CA VAL A 257 -10.94 2.22 -38.16
C VAL A 257 -10.90 0.70 -38.13
N PHE A 258 -9.72 0.13 -37.93
CA PHE A 258 -9.53 -1.28 -37.59
C PHE A 258 -8.82 -1.36 -36.23
N THR A 259 -9.43 -2.03 -35.27
CA THR A 259 -8.88 -2.15 -33.91
C THR A 259 -8.56 -3.60 -33.61
N SER A 260 -7.38 -3.83 -33.04
CA SER A 260 -6.96 -5.10 -32.46
C SER A 260 -6.62 -4.92 -30.98
N LEU A 261 -7.13 -5.83 -30.15
CA LEU A 261 -6.78 -5.93 -28.73
C LEU A 261 -5.53 -6.79 -28.47
N TYR A 262 -4.77 -7.08 -29.52
CA TYR A 262 -3.51 -7.79 -29.50
C TYR A 262 -2.50 -7.04 -30.38
N GLY A 263 -1.27 -7.54 -30.49
CA GLY A 263 -0.26 -6.86 -31.31
C GLY A 263 1.13 -6.91 -30.75
N THR A 264 1.44 -7.71 -29.72
CA THR A 264 2.80 -7.73 -29.21
C THR A 264 3.78 -8.29 -30.25
N SER A 265 5.07 -8.00 -30.09
CA SER A 265 6.10 -8.43 -31.04
C SER A 265 6.16 -9.96 -31.16
N GLU A 266 5.85 -10.68 -30.09
CA GLU A 266 5.72 -12.13 -30.08
C GLU A 266 4.45 -12.63 -30.81
N ASP A 267 3.36 -11.86 -30.85
CA ASP A 267 2.10 -12.25 -31.51
C ASP A 267 2.27 -12.29 -33.03
N ILE A 268 3.03 -11.36 -33.61
CA ILE A 268 3.22 -11.27 -35.06
C ILE A 268 4.14 -12.38 -35.62
N THR A 269 4.71 -13.22 -34.75
CA THR A 269 5.41 -14.44 -35.16
C THR A 269 4.43 -15.49 -35.71
N ASN A 270 3.16 -15.46 -35.28
CA ASN A 270 2.10 -16.24 -35.90
C ASN A 270 1.72 -15.65 -37.26
N GLU A 271 1.86 -16.43 -38.34
CA GLU A 271 1.58 -15.96 -39.70
C GLU A 271 0.11 -15.52 -39.88
N GLY A 272 -0.83 -16.25 -39.28
CA GLY A 272 -2.25 -15.93 -39.34
C GLY A 272 -2.57 -14.55 -38.75
N TYR A 273 -2.00 -14.27 -37.57
CA TYR A 273 -2.16 -12.98 -36.91
C TYR A 273 -1.47 -11.85 -37.68
N ARG A 274 -0.26 -12.10 -38.20
CA ARG A 274 0.45 -11.13 -39.05
C ARG A 274 -0.34 -10.80 -40.32
N ARG A 275 -0.95 -11.80 -40.95
CA ARG A 275 -1.85 -11.61 -42.10
C ARG A 275 -3.06 -10.77 -41.76
N LEU A 276 -3.68 -11.04 -40.60
CA LEU A 276 -4.83 -10.29 -40.10
C LEU A 276 -4.50 -8.79 -39.98
N LEU A 277 -3.34 -8.45 -39.42
CA LEU A 277 -2.90 -7.05 -39.30
C LEU A 277 -2.62 -6.39 -40.65
N VAL A 278 -1.90 -7.07 -41.56
CA VAL A 278 -1.62 -6.54 -42.92
C VAL A 278 -2.91 -6.31 -43.69
N ASN A 279 -3.85 -7.26 -43.65
CA ASN A 279 -5.13 -7.13 -44.31
C ASN A 279 -5.98 -5.98 -43.71
N GLY A 280 -5.97 -5.83 -42.38
CA GLY A 280 -6.61 -4.71 -41.67
C GLY A 280 -6.07 -3.35 -42.10
N ILE A 281 -4.75 -3.26 -42.30
CA ILE A 281 -4.07 -2.06 -42.82
C ILE A 281 -4.52 -1.77 -44.26
N PHE A 282 -4.53 -2.76 -45.15
CA PHE A 282 -5.01 -2.61 -46.53
C PHE A 282 -6.46 -2.11 -46.57
N TRP A 283 -7.34 -2.70 -45.77
CA TRP A 283 -8.73 -2.27 -45.66
C TRP A 283 -8.83 -0.82 -45.15
N ALA A 284 -8.06 -0.44 -44.13
CA ALA A 284 -8.10 0.90 -43.59
C ALA A 284 -7.72 1.98 -44.64
N VAL A 285 -6.78 1.70 -45.55
CA VAL A 285 -6.39 2.61 -46.65
C VAL A 285 -7.22 2.48 -47.94
N GLY A 286 -8.25 1.65 -47.96
CA GLY A 286 -9.12 1.48 -49.14
C GLY A 286 -8.55 0.59 -50.23
N LEU A 287 -7.73 -0.41 -49.86
CA LEU A 287 -7.10 -1.36 -50.77
C LEU A 287 -7.61 -2.80 -50.57
N GLU A 288 -8.84 -2.99 -50.11
CA GLU A 288 -9.44 -4.31 -49.88
C GLU A 288 -9.46 -5.24 -51.11
N ASP A 289 -9.50 -4.68 -52.32
CA ASP A 289 -9.44 -5.44 -53.57
C ASP A 289 -8.04 -6.00 -53.86
N ALA A 290 -7.00 -5.41 -53.26
CA ALA A 290 -5.63 -5.90 -53.36
C ALA A 290 -5.31 -6.99 -52.31
N ILE A 291 -6.22 -7.27 -51.36
CA ILE A 291 -6.03 -8.32 -50.37
C ILE A 291 -6.21 -9.69 -51.03
N LYS A 292 -5.11 -10.45 -51.10
CA LYS A 292 -5.06 -11.82 -51.61
C LYS A 292 -4.68 -12.81 -50.51
N PRO A 293 -5.20 -14.05 -50.52
CA PRO A 293 -4.83 -15.08 -49.55
C PRO A 293 -3.34 -15.41 -49.52
N ASP A 294 -2.64 -15.22 -50.64
CA ASP A 294 -1.22 -15.48 -50.86
C ASP A 294 -0.36 -14.20 -50.85
N LEU A 295 -0.90 -13.08 -50.37
CA LEU A 295 -0.15 -11.82 -50.25
C LEU A 295 1.13 -12.05 -49.44
N ASN A 296 2.27 -11.59 -49.96
CA ASN A 296 3.55 -11.80 -49.30
C ASN A 296 3.65 -10.96 -48.01
N ILE A 297 3.67 -11.67 -46.89
CA ILE A 297 3.78 -11.12 -45.53
C ILE A 297 4.96 -11.74 -44.79
N ALA A 298 5.95 -12.27 -45.51
CA ALA A 298 7.19 -12.74 -44.90
C ALA A 298 7.87 -11.59 -44.14
N PHE A 299 8.54 -11.92 -43.04
CA PHE A 299 9.38 -10.95 -42.35
C PHE A 299 10.47 -10.42 -43.27
N VAL A 300 10.86 -9.17 -43.07
CA VAL A 300 11.88 -8.48 -43.87
C VAL A 300 13.09 -8.21 -42.97
N GLY A 301 14.12 -9.03 -43.20
CA GLY A 301 15.30 -9.09 -42.35
C GLY A 301 15.10 -10.00 -41.13
N PRO A 302 16.09 -10.05 -40.22
CA PRO A 302 16.01 -10.87 -39.01
C PRO A 302 15.00 -10.31 -38.00
N PHE A 303 14.00 -11.12 -37.63
CA PHE A 303 13.03 -10.81 -36.58
C PHE A 303 13.01 -11.90 -35.50
N GLN A 304 13.56 -11.59 -34.33
CA GLN A 304 13.60 -12.47 -33.15
C GLN A 304 13.18 -11.65 -31.92
N PRO A 305 11.87 -11.45 -31.71
CA PRO A 305 11.37 -10.48 -30.73
C PRO A 305 11.83 -10.84 -29.31
N ASN A 306 12.00 -9.80 -28.49
CA ASN A 306 12.20 -10.02 -27.06
C ASN A 306 10.87 -10.40 -26.39
N ILE A 307 10.97 -11.10 -25.26
CA ILE A 307 9.80 -11.41 -24.43
C ILE A 307 9.14 -10.10 -23.96
N TYR A 308 7.83 -9.97 -24.16
CA TYR A 308 7.08 -8.79 -23.73
C TYR A 308 6.91 -8.73 -22.20
N GLY A 309 6.56 -7.58 -21.62
CA GLY A 309 6.39 -7.43 -20.17
C GLY A 309 6.58 -6.01 -19.67
N GLY A 310 6.03 -5.70 -18.48
CA GLY A 310 6.11 -4.37 -17.89
C GLY A 310 7.55 -3.91 -17.65
N GLY A 311 7.99 -2.88 -18.38
CA GLY A 311 9.34 -2.30 -18.27
C GLY A 311 10.43 -3.11 -18.99
N ALA A 312 10.04 -4.06 -19.84
CA ALA A 312 10.91 -5.00 -20.53
C ALA A 312 11.44 -4.47 -21.89
N TYR A 313 11.21 -3.21 -22.26
CA TYR A 313 11.74 -2.64 -23.50
C TYR A 313 13.28 -2.68 -23.53
N ALA A 314 13.84 -2.85 -24.73
CA ALA A 314 15.27 -2.95 -24.93
C ALA A 314 15.94 -1.58 -24.87
N ARG A 315 16.97 -1.44 -24.03
CA ARG A 315 17.64 -0.16 -23.72
C ARG A 315 18.84 0.11 -24.63
N GLY A 316 19.11 1.39 -24.85
CA GLY A 316 20.24 1.86 -25.68
C GLY A 316 20.04 1.58 -27.17
N ILE A 317 18.79 1.48 -27.62
CA ILE A 317 18.45 1.38 -29.04
C ILE A 317 18.13 2.77 -29.54
N LYS A 318 18.71 3.16 -30.67
CA LYS A 318 18.34 4.38 -31.40
C LYS A 318 17.53 4.04 -32.65
N PRO A 319 16.61 4.90 -33.13
CA PRO A 319 15.83 4.64 -34.34
C PRO A 319 16.67 4.24 -35.55
N GLU A 320 17.87 4.82 -35.71
CA GLU A 320 18.77 4.55 -36.83
C GLU A 320 19.29 3.10 -36.85
N MET A 321 19.28 2.42 -35.70
CA MET A 321 19.65 1.00 -35.62
C MET A 321 18.66 0.10 -36.37
N TYR A 322 17.44 0.58 -36.62
CA TYR A 322 16.42 -0.12 -37.40
C TYR A 322 16.33 0.30 -38.87
N ALA A 323 17.15 1.27 -39.34
CA ALA A 323 17.04 1.91 -40.66
C ALA A 323 17.15 0.96 -41.87
N GLY A 324 17.94 -0.10 -41.78
CA GLY A 324 18.12 -1.05 -42.88
C GLY A 324 17.04 -2.13 -42.92
N PHE A 325 16.62 -2.57 -44.11
CA PHE A 325 15.74 -3.74 -44.27
C PHE A 325 16.34 -5.03 -43.69
N GLU A 326 17.67 -5.12 -43.61
CA GLU A 326 18.38 -6.27 -43.04
C GLU A 326 18.83 -6.04 -41.57
N SER A 327 18.54 -4.86 -40.99
CA SER A 327 18.93 -4.58 -39.61
C SER A 327 18.13 -5.46 -38.65
N PRO A 328 18.75 -6.08 -37.63
CA PRO A 328 18.04 -6.97 -36.72
C PRO A 328 16.96 -6.22 -35.93
N ILE A 329 15.79 -6.83 -35.79
CA ILE A 329 14.75 -6.43 -34.83
C ILE A 329 14.58 -7.57 -33.82
N PRO A 330 14.85 -7.33 -32.53
CA PRO A 330 15.36 -6.10 -31.93
C PRO A 330 16.83 -5.86 -32.26
N ALA A 331 17.29 -4.61 -32.14
CA ALA A 331 18.68 -4.26 -32.42
C ALA A 331 19.63 -4.78 -31.32
N ASN A 332 19.10 -5.02 -30.12
CA ASN A 332 19.75 -5.73 -29.04
C ASN A 332 18.70 -6.41 -28.14
N HIS A 333 19.13 -7.39 -27.35
CA HIS A 333 18.30 -8.06 -26.35
C HIS A 333 18.49 -7.49 -24.93
N ASN A 334 18.90 -6.22 -24.80
CA ASN A 334 19.18 -5.58 -23.52
C ASN A 334 17.90 -5.11 -22.83
N THR A 335 17.07 -6.07 -22.44
CA THR A 335 15.79 -5.84 -21.72
C THR A 335 15.98 -5.80 -20.21
N LYS A 336 17.15 -6.23 -19.72
CA LYS A 336 17.50 -6.21 -18.30
C LYS A 336 17.49 -4.77 -17.79
N GLY A 337 16.67 -4.50 -16.76
CA GLY A 337 16.93 -3.35 -15.89
C GLY A 337 18.32 -3.47 -15.26
N PRO A 338 18.93 -2.40 -14.74
CA PRO A 338 20.28 -2.46 -14.17
C PRO A 338 20.42 -3.63 -13.20
N GLU A 339 21.25 -4.62 -13.58
CA GLU A 339 21.48 -5.81 -12.77
C GLU A 339 22.28 -5.42 -11.51
N THR A 340 21.70 -5.64 -10.34
CA THR A 340 22.50 -5.84 -9.12
C THR A 340 23.27 -7.15 -9.23
N LYS A 341 24.48 -7.12 -9.78
CA LYS A 341 25.36 -8.30 -9.83
C LYS A 341 25.98 -8.60 -8.46
N LYS A 342 25.44 -9.63 -7.78
CA LYS A 342 26.18 -10.48 -6.83
C LYS A 342 27.04 -11.45 -7.66
N GLY A 343 28.35 -11.22 -7.76
CA GLY A 343 29.22 -12.14 -8.50
C GLY A 343 30.73 -11.88 -8.39
N ASP A 344 31.18 -10.63 -8.55
CA ASP A 344 32.62 -10.31 -8.60
C ASP A 344 33.17 -9.65 -7.33
N LYS A 345 32.57 -9.94 -6.16
CA LYS A 345 33.05 -9.42 -4.87
C LYS A 345 34.26 -10.18 -4.30
N LYS A 346 34.61 -11.36 -4.82
CA LYS A 346 35.68 -12.20 -4.24
C LYS A 346 37.09 -11.97 -4.82
N ALA A 347 37.23 -11.42 -6.02
CA ALA A 347 38.55 -11.21 -6.66
C ALA A 347 39.14 -9.79 -6.48
N LYS A 348 38.39 -8.83 -5.93
CA LYS A 348 38.88 -7.48 -5.62
C LYS A 348 39.17 -7.26 -4.13
N GLN A 349 38.98 -8.29 -3.30
CA GLN A 349 39.16 -8.22 -1.85
C GLN A 349 40.63 -8.34 -1.41
N GLU A 350 41.54 -8.83 -2.26
CA GLU A 350 42.96 -9.04 -1.88
C GLU A 350 43.94 -7.94 -2.33
N LYS A 351 43.55 -6.99 -3.20
CA LYS A 351 44.47 -5.94 -3.68
C LYS A 351 44.27 -4.54 -3.08
N LYS A 352 43.35 -4.36 -2.13
CA LYS A 352 43.14 -3.08 -1.43
C LYS A 352 43.62 -3.08 0.04
N SER A 353 44.39 -4.09 0.47
CA SER A 353 44.97 -4.14 1.83
C SER A 353 46.28 -3.34 2.00
N ALA A 354 46.73 -2.56 1.01
CA ALA A 354 48.02 -1.88 1.11
C ALA A 354 48.07 -0.54 0.37
N LYS A 355 47.46 0.48 0.97
CA LYS A 355 47.87 1.90 0.99
C LYS A 355 46.73 2.69 1.64
N GLN A 356 46.88 3.04 2.92
CA GLN A 356 47.30 4.40 3.34
C GLN A 356 46.30 5.47 2.86
N THR A 357 45.70 6.32 3.67
CA THR A 357 45.65 6.55 5.13
C THR A 357 44.65 7.71 5.30
N SER A 358 44.02 7.81 6.48
CA SER A 358 43.30 8.99 7.02
C SER A 358 42.17 9.63 6.22
N ALA A 359 40.91 9.37 6.62
CA ALA A 359 39.89 10.41 6.83
C ALA A 359 38.76 9.86 7.75
N GLN A 360 38.44 10.63 8.79
CA GLN A 360 37.46 10.38 9.87
C GLN A 360 35.99 10.45 9.40
N PRO A 361 35.03 9.99 10.23
CA PRO A 361 33.60 10.07 9.92
C PRO A 361 33.13 11.52 9.89
N VAL A 362 32.43 11.93 8.82
CA VAL A 362 31.91 13.30 8.70
C VAL A 362 30.52 13.37 9.31
N SER A 363 30.43 13.95 10.51
CA SER A 363 29.21 14.48 11.09
C SER A 363 28.62 15.56 10.17
N ALA A 364 27.29 15.73 10.16
CA ALA A 364 26.67 16.88 9.52
C ALA A 364 27.23 18.16 10.19
N SER A 365 28.02 18.95 9.47
CA SER A 365 28.59 20.18 9.99
C SER A 365 27.50 21.24 10.07
N VAL A 366 27.19 21.67 11.30
CA VAL A 366 26.37 22.86 11.58
C VAL A 366 27.11 24.16 11.18
N ASP A 367 28.41 24.06 10.87
CA ASP A 367 29.21 25.18 10.39
C ASP A 367 29.27 25.19 8.86
N GLY A 368 28.66 26.21 8.24
CA GLY A 368 28.59 26.45 6.79
C GLY A 368 29.94 26.73 6.12
N LYS A 369 30.91 25.83 6.23
CA LYS A 369 32.20 25.95 5.53
C LYS A 369 32.11 25.33 4.13
N PRO A 370 32.44 26.09 3.07
CA PRO A 370 32.39 25.60 1.70
C PRO A 370 33.48 24.57 1.43
N THR A 371 33.14 23.52 0.66
CA THR A 371 34.07 22.49 0.18
C THR A 371 34.95 23.01 -0.95
N VAL A 372 34.52 24.05 -1.66
CA VAL A 372 35.30 24.80 -2.64
C VAL A 372 35.02 26.29 -2.44
N ALA A 373 36.05 27.14 -2.36
CA ALA A 373 35.89 28.59 -2.31
C ALA A 373 37.14 29.28 -2.89
N THR A 374 37.10 29.57 -4.20
CA THR A 374 38.25 30.11 -4.94
C THR A 374 38.28 31.63 -5.01
N GLY A 375 37.20 32.30 -4.60
CA GLY A 375 37.02 33.76 -4.73
C GLY A 375 36.85 34.25 -6.18
N LYS A 376 36.80 33.34 -7.15
CA LYS A 376 36.62 33.66 -8.57
C LYS A 376 35.14 33.93 -8.89
N PRO A 377 34.86 34.81 -9.88
CA PRO A 377 33.51 35.01 -10.40
C PRO A 377 32.86 33.71 -10.88
N ALA A 378 31.53 33.63 -10.76
CA ALA A 378 30.72 32.50 -11.20
C ALA A 378 29.68 32.95 -12.23
N ARG A 379 29.43 32.11 -13.21
CA ARG A 379 28.39 32.32 -14.22
C ARG A 379 27.13 31.52 -13.91
N TYR A 380 27.27 30.30 -13.40
CA TYR A 380 26.14 29.43 -13.10
C TYR A 380 25.96 29.27 -11.60
N VAL A 381 24.71 29.34 -11.14
CA VAL A 381 24.34 29.04 -9.75
C VAL A 381 23.38 27.88 -9.75
N ARG A 382 23.77 26.78 -9.09
CA ARG A 382 23.02 25.51 -9.09
C ARG A 382 22.68 25.09 -7.67
N ILE A 383 21.41 24.72 -7.46
CA ILE A 383 20.90 24.03 -6.29
C ILE A 383 20.55 22.61 -6.70
N GLU A 384 21.09 21.62 -6.02
CA GLU A 384 20.84 20.20 -6.28
C GLU A 384 20.52 19.48 -4.98
N ILE A 385 19.57 18.54 -5.00
CA ILE A 385 19.30 17.68 -3.85
C ILE A 385 19.80 16.27 -4.16
N PRO A 386 20.93 15.82 -3.57
CA PRO A 386 21.42 14.47 -3.80
C PRO A 386 20.46 13.38 -3.27
N GLY A 387 20.30 12.30 -4.03
CA GLY A 387 19.53 11.10 -3.69
C GLY A 387 18.67 10.58 -4.84
N GLU A 388 18.37 9.28 -4.83
CA GLU A 388 17.71 8.56 -5.93
C GLU A 388 16.21 8.87 -6.12
N LYS A 389 15.53 9.36 -5.08
CA LYS A 389 14.08 9.63 -5.10
C LYS A 389 13.77 10.92 -4.37
N LYS A 390 13.96 12.04 -5.07
CA LYS A 390 13.84 13.40 -4.52
C LYS A 390 12.92 14.26 -5.39
N CYS A 391 12.59 15.44 -4.89
CA CYS A 391 11.86 16.49 -5.59
C CYS A 391 12.41 17.83 -5.10
N LEU A 392 12.70 18.75 -6.02
CA LEU A 392 13.19 20.09 -5.74
C LEU A 392 12.07 21.10 -6.00
N GLN A 393 11.84 21.98 -5.02
CA GLN A 393 10.93 23.11 -5.10
C GLN A 393 11.63 24.31 -4.44
N ILE A 394 11.65 25.44 -5.13
CA ILE A 394 12.21 26.70 -4.65
C ILE A 394 11.13 27.76 -4.81
N ALA A 395 10.82 28.48 -3.72
CA ALA A 395 9.86 29.58 -3.79
C ALA A 395 10.50 30.85 -4.31
N GLU A 396 11.67 31.22 -3.80
CA GLU A 396 12.47 32.33 -4.34
C GLU A 396 13.95 32.05 -4.10
N ILE A 397 14.82 32.56 -4.96
CA ILE A 397 16.26 32.63 -4.85
C ILE A 397 16.72 34.02 -5.28
N GLU A 398 17.53 34.65 -4.45
CA GLU A 398 18.17 35.92 -4.74
C GLU A 398 19.67 35.71 -4.85
N ILE A 399 20.30 36.19 -5.93
CA ILE A 399 21.75 36.09 -6.13
C ILE A 399 22.29 37.50 -6.17
N MET A 400 23.01 37.91 -5.13
CA MET A 400 23.44 39.30 -4.94
C MET A 400 24.88 39.51 -5.44
N SER A 401 25.08 40.56 -6.23
CA SER A 401 26.40 41.06 -6.67
C SER A 401 26.44 42.58 -6.63
N GLY A 402 27.41 43.17 -5.92
CA GLY A 402 27.53 44.62 -5.76
C GLY A 402 26.28 45.27 -5.13
N GLY A 403 25.57 44.53 -4.27
CA GLY A 403 24.32 44.96 -3.63
C GLY A 403 23.07 44.89 -4.52
N LYS A 404 23.14 44.27 -5.71
CA LYS A 404 21.98 44.09 -6.61
C LYS A 404 21.66 42.61 -6.81
N ASN A 405 20.38 42.23 -6.85
CA ASN A 405 19.95 40.89 -7.23
C ASN A 405 20.09 40.71 -8.75
N ILE A 406 21.04 39.89 -9.17
CA ILE A 406 21.36 39.65 -10.57
C ILE A 406 20.67 38.40 -11.14
N ALA A 407 19.99 37.60 -10.30
CA ALA A 407 19.28 36.39 -10.75
C ALA A 407 18.22 36.69 -11.82
N LYS A 408 17.53 37.85 -11.72
CA LYS A 408 16.46 38.27 -12.63
C LYS A 408 16.89 38.48 -14.09
N ASN A 409 18.18 38.68 -14.31
CA ASN A 409 18.74 38.85 -15.65
C ASN A 409 19.27 37.52 -16.22
N GLY A 410 19.26 36.46 -15.42
CA GLY A 410 19.74 35.14 -15.80
C GLY A 410 18.65 34.29 -16.44
N LYS A 411 19.09 33.21 -17.09
CA LYS A 411 18.21 32.21 -17.68
C LYS A 411 18.18 30.95 -16.81
N ALA A 412 17.03 30.68 -16.20
CA ALA A 412 16.83 29.52 -15.34
C ALA A 412 16.58 28.23 -16.13
N THR A 413 17.05 27.12 -15.60
CA THR A 413 16.68 25.76 -16.04
C THR A 413 16.58 24.86 -14.80
N GLN A 414 15.87 23.74 -14.91
CA GLN A 414 15.83 22.73 -13.86
C GLN A 414 15.72 21.34 -14.49
N SER A 415 16.15 20.34 -13.75
CA SER A 415 16.19 18.93 -14.16
C SER A 415 14.90 18.43 -14.81
N THR A 416 13.75 18.80 -14.25
CA THR A 416 12.41 18.51 -14.79
C THR A 416 11.43 19.58 -14.33
N THR A 417 10.29 19.75 -15.01
CA THR A 417 9.24 20.70 -14.60
C THR A 417 7.91 19.97 -14.46
N LYS A 418 7.19 20.20 -13.35
CA LYS A 418 5.88 19.62 -13.08
C LYS A 418 4.94 20.64 -12.43
N ASN A 419 3.64 20.38 -12.50
CA ASN A 419 2.57 21.19 -11.87
C ASN A 419 2.60 22.69 -12.23
N GLY A 420 3.22 23.07 -13.35
CA GLY A 420 3.36 24.47 -13.78
C GLY A 420 4.43 25.27 -13.03
N GLY A 421 5.22 24.65 -12.15
CA GLY A 421 6.32 25.29 -11.41
C GLY A 421 7.59 25.43 -12.25
N VAL A 422 7.56 26.30 -13.26
CA VAL A 422 8.69 26.59 -14.17
C VAL A 422 9.89 27.19 -13.41
N PRO A 423 11.14 26.97 -13.88
CA PRO A 423 12.33 27.39 -13.13
C PRO A 423 12.47 28.90 -12.93
N GLU A 424 11.92 29.73 -13.82
CA GLU A 424 11.98 31.20 -13.73
C GLU A 424 11.23 31.76 -12.53
N ARG A 425 10.26 31.01 -11.99
CA ARG A 425 9.54 31.39 -10.77
C ARG A 425 10.45 31.54 -9.56
N ALA A 426 11.58 30.85 -9.55
CA ALA A 426 12.55 30.98 -8.45
C ALA A 426 13.10 32.41 -8.32
N PHE A 427 12.98 33.32 -9.29
CA PHE A 427 13.47 34.70 -9.10
C PHE A 427 12.51 35.75 -9.64
N ASP A 428 11.21 35.41 -9.70
CA ASP A 428 10.20 36.36 -10.15
C ASP A 428 9.95 37.48 -9.13
N GLY A 429 10.45 37.33 -7.89
CA GLY A 429 10.30 38.26 -6.78
C GLY A 429 9.16 37.91 -5.84
N ASN A 430 8.45 36.82 -6.07
CA ASN A 430 7.36 36.34 -5.25
C ASN A 430 7.85 35.40 -4.14
N LYS A 431 8.27 35.98 -3.02
CA LYS A 431 8.70 35.24 -1.82
C LYS A 431 7.58 34.51 -1.06
N ASN A 432 6.34 34.52 -1.57
CA ASN A 432 5.22 33.89 -0.87
C ASN A 432 5.43 32.36 -0.89
N PRO A 433 5.37 31.67 0.27
CA PRO A 433 5.69 30.24 0.31
C PRO A 433 4.50 29.33 -0.05
N ASP A 434 3.28 29.87 -0.21
CA ASP A 434 2.07 29.12 -0.58
C ASP A 434 2.01 28.80 -2.08
N TRP A 435 1.91 27.51 -2.40
CA TRP A 435 1.75 26.98 -3.76
C TRP A 435 0.58 27.60 -4.53
N GLY A 436 -0.53 27.89 -3.84
CA GLY A 436 -1.73 28.47 -4.43
C GLY A 436 -1.51 29.89 -4.98
N LYS A 437 -0.40 30.55 -4.62
CA LYS A 437 -0.01 31.87 -5.13
C LYS A 437 0.87 31.79 -6.38
N GLY A 438 1.26 30.59 -6.81
CA GLY A 438 1.88 30.35 -8.11
C GLY A 438 3.31 30.86 -8.27
N GLY A 439 4.04 31.09 -7.16
CA GLY A 439 5.40 31.64 -7.17
C GLY A 439 6.54 30.62 -7.12
N GLN A 440 6.27 29.31 -7.01
CA GLN A 440 7.31 28.32 -6.74
C GLN A 440 7.65 27.47 -7.96
N THR A 441 8.92 27.04 -8.03
CA THR A 441 9.40 26.01 -8.95
C THR A 441 9.01 24.61 -8.47
N HIS A 442 8.98 23.64 -9.37
CA HIS A 442 8.66 22.25 -9.02
C HIS A 442 9.23 21.25 -10.03
N THR A 443 10.19 20.44 -9.60
CA THR A 443 10.68 19.29 -10.39
C THR A 443 9.76 18.09 -10.22
N ALA A 444 9.78 17.14 -11.15
CA ALA A 444 9.04 15.89 -11.00
C ALA A 444 9.39 15.18 -9.68
N GLU A 445 8.43 14.43 -9.13
CA GLU A 445 8.65 13.67 -7.91
C GLU A 445 9.46 12.39 -8.19
N ASN A 446 10.15 11.89 -7.15
CA ASN A 446 10.98 10.67 -7.18
C ASN A 446 12.10 10.68 -8.24
N GLN A 447 12.69 11.84 -8.51
CA GLN A 447 13.81 11.99 -9.43
C GLN A 447 15.15 11.73 -8.73
N PRO A 448 16.14 11.14 -9.43
CA PRO A 448 17.50 11.10 -8.94
C PRO A 448 18.15 12.48 -9.07
N ASN A 449 18.70 12.99 -7.96
CA ASN A 449 19.49 14.23 -7.90
C ASN A 449 18.84 15.45 -8.61
N PRO A 450 17.56 15.79 -8.33
CA PRO A 450 16.91 16.91 -8.98
C PRO A 450 17.64 18.21 -8.66
N TRP A 451 17.78 19.04 -9.69
CA TRP A 451 18.52 20.29 -9.63
C TRP A 451 17.78 21.43 -10.32
N TRP A 452 18.11 22.65 -9.90
CA TRP A 452 17.72 23.94 -10.48
C TRP A 452 19.00 24.77 -10.68
N GLU A 453 19.16 25.42 -11.83
CA GLU A 453 20.35 26.20 -12.19
C GLU A 453 19.97 27.47 -12.96
N VAL A 454 20.64 28.59 -12.66
CA VAL A 454 20.54 29.82 -13.45
C VAL A 454 21.88 30.17 -14.09
N ASP A 455 21.86 30.43 -15.40
CA ASP A 455 22.97 31.05 -16.13
C ASP A 455 22.82 32.57 -16.06
N LEU A 456 23.77 33.26 -15.41
CA LEU A 456 23.81 34.71 -15.28
C LEU A 456 24.27 35.43 -16.56
N GLY A 457 24.57 34.68 -17.63
CA GLY A 457 24.99 35.15 -18.95
C GLY A 457 26.50 35.46 -19.06
N SER A 458 27.14 35.79 -17.95
CA SER A 458 28.59 36.01 -17.84
C SER A 458 29.07 35.75 -16.42
N SER A 459 30.36 35.48 -16.22
CA SER A 459 30.94 35.29 -14.89
C SER A 459 30.87 36.57 -14.05
N GLN A 460 30.15 36.53 -12.92
CA GLN A 460 29.93 37.65 -12.01
C GLN A 460 30.47 37.33 -10.60
N PRO A 461 31.01 38.31 -9.85
CA PRO A 461 31.35 38.11 -8.44
C PRO A 461 30.06 38.00 -7.61
N ILE A 462 29.87 36.89 -6.88
CA ILE A 462 28.67 36.67 -6.06
C ILE A 462 28.99 36.99 -4.59
N ASP A 463 28.18 37.85 -3.99
CA ASP A 463 28.33 38.31 -2.61
C ASP A 463 27.55 37.43 -1.63
N THR A 464 26.23 37.29 -1.85
CA THR A 464 25.32 36.51 -1.00
C THR A 464 24.24 35.83 -1.84
N ILE A 465 23.68 34.73 -1.33
CA ILE A 465 22.53 34.04 -1.92
C ILE A 465 21.42 33.92 -0.88
N GLY A 466 20.23 34.42 -1.19
CA GLY A 466 19.01 34.17 -0.43
C GLY A 466 18.22 33.03 -1.05
N LEU A 467 17.60 32.16 -0.26
CA LEU A 467 16.78 31.03 -0.71
C LEU A 467 15.54 30.88 0.18
N TRP A 468 14.36 30.78 -0.42
CA TRP A 468 13.07 30.57 0.24
C TRP A 468 12.45 29.25 -0.24
N ALA A 469 11.93 28.48 0.71
CA ALA A 469 11.26 27.21 0.45
C ALA A 469 9.75 27.36 0.26
N ARG A 470 9.08 26.26 -0.07
CA ARG A 470 7.63 26.17 -0.09
C ARG A 470 7.10 25.80 1.30
N GLU A 471 6.02 26.44 1.73
CA GLU A 471 5.32 26.11 2.98
C GLU A 471 4.75 24.69 2.93
N GLY A 472 4.86 23.96 4.05
CA GLY A 472 4.45 22.56 4.17
C GLY A 472 5.39 21.53 3.51
N PHE A 473 6.44 21.97 2.80
CA PHE A 473 7.40 21.09 2.11
C PHE A 473 8.85 21.60 2.19
N SER A 474 9.16 22.44 3.18
CA SER A 474 10.50 23.03 3.37
C SER A 474 11.58 21.98 3.65
N ASP A 475 11.20 20.80 4.15
CA ASP A 475 12.08 19.64 4.32
C ASP A 475 12.55 19.02 2.99
N ARG A 476 11.86 19.28 1.87
CA ARG A 476 12.30 18.82 0.55
C ARG A 476 13.64 19.45 0.14
N LEU A 477 13.93 20.68 0.58
CA LEU A 477 15.26 21.29 0.43
C LEU A 477 16.28 20.74 1.43
N GLY A 478 15.93 19.79 2.30
CA GLY A 478 16.85 19.19 3.26
C GLY A 478 18.03 18.45 2.62
N GLY A 479 19.25 18.89 2.94
CA GLY A 479 20.49 18.26 2.50
C GLY A 479 20.96 18.69 1.11
N PHE A 480 20.52 19.86 0.62
CA PHE A 480 20.88 20.34 -0.71
C PHE A 480 22.38 20.70 -0.82
N THR A 481 22.85 20.73 -2.06
CA THR A 481 24.16 21.23 -2.47
C THR A 481 23.98 22.50 -3.28
N LEU A 482 24.69 23.57 -2.88
CA LEU A 482 24.85 24.79 -3.67
C LEU A 482 26.20 24.73 -4.40
N GLN A 483 26.18 24.97 -5.71
CA GLN A 483 27.38 25.12 -6.54
C GLN A 483 27.35 26.44 -7.30
N LEU A 484 28.45 27.18 -7.24
CA LEU A 484 28.73 28.29 -8.15
C LEU A 484 29.81 27.84 -9.12
N LEU A 485 29.52 27.91 -10.42
CA LEU A 485 30.38 27.39 -11.48
C LEU A 485 30.86 28.53 -12.39
N ASP A 486 32.12 28.46 -12.84
CA ASP A 486 32.68 29.40 -13.83
C ASP A 486 32.18 29.13 -15.26
N ASP A 487 32.67 29.91 -16.23
CA ASP A 487 32.34 29.75 -17.66
C ASP A 487 32.65 28.35 -18.21
N ALA A 488 33.64 27.65 -17.64
CA ALA A 488 34.00 26.28 -18.01
C ALA A 488 33.23 25.23 -17.19
N ARG A 489 32.21 25.65 -16.43
CA ARG A 489 31.40 24.83 -15.51
C ARG A 489 32.23 24.14 -14.41
N LYS A 490 33.37 24.72 -14.04
CA LYS A 490 34.15 24.24 -12.89
C LYS A 490 33.64 24.91 -11.62
N PRO A 491 33.46 24.16 -10.51
CA PRO A 491 33.07 24.76 -9.24
C PRO A 491 34.10 25.80 -8.77
N VAL A 492 33.66 27.03 -8.61
CA VAL A 492 34.43 28.12 -7.98
C VAL A 492 34.00 28.35 -6.54
N PHE A 493 32.80 27.90 -6.17
CA PHE A 493 32.31 27.80 -4.81
C PHE A 493 31.35 26.62 -4.64
N GLU A 494 31.40 25.89 -3.53
CA GLU A 494 30.51 24.74 -3.28
C GLU A 494 30.20 24.58 -1.77
N LEU A 495 28.93 24.37 -1.44
CA LEU A 495 28.45 24.00 -0.10
C LEU A 495 27.59 22.73 -0.22
N LYS A 496 27.88 21.71 0.58
CA LYS A 496 27.16 20.41 0.56
C LYS A 496 26.39 20.18 1.85
N ASN A 497 25.38 19.31 1.77
CA ASN A 497 24.59 18.84 2.91
C ASN A 497 23.96 19.99 3.73
N VAL A 498 23.56 21.07 3.05
CA VAL A 498 22.94 22.22 3.70
C VAL A 498 21.55 21.82 4.18
N ALA A 499 21.26 22.06 5.46
CA ALA A 499 19.97 21.69 6.03
C ALA A 499 18.83 22.53 5.42
N GLY A 500 17.62 21.95 5.36
CA GLY A 500 16.48 22.56 4.69
C GLY A 500 16.03 23.82 5.43
N PRO A 501 15.77 24.95 4.74
CA PRO A 501 15.29 26.16 5.40
C PRO A 501 13.80 26.42 5.14
N GLU A 502 13.16 27.26 5.96
CA GLU A 502 12.02 28.06 5.49
C GLU A 502 12.56 29.18 4.58
N ALA A 503 13.51 29.96 5.10
CA ALA A 503 14.36 30.85 4.33
C ALA A 503 15.81 30.80 4.82
N LEU A 504 16.76 31.11 3.95
CA LEU A 504 18.19 31.03 4.23
C LEU A 504 18.96 32.11 3.48
N THR A 505 19.91 32.75 4.16
CA THR A 505 20.93 33.57 3.52
C THR A 505 22.30 32.89 3.64
N ILE A 506 23.04 32.86 2.53
CA ILE A 506 24.36 32.27 2.40
C ILE A 506 25.34 33.39 2.03
N ASP A 507 26.28 33.70 2.92
CA ASP A 507 27.32 34.71 2.69
C ASP A 507 28.52 34.09 1.95
N VAL A 508 28.54 34.24 0.61
CA VAL A 508 29.56 33.65 -0.26
C VAL A 508 30.91 34.33 -0.04
N LYS A 509 30.94 35.66 0.11
CA LYS A 509 32.18 36.43 0.40
C LYS A 509 32.71 36.16 1.81
N GLY A 510 31.83 36.00 2.80
CA GLY A 510 32.16 35.68 4.19
C GLY A 510 32.50 34.21 4.45
N GLY A 511 32.71 33.42 3.39
CA GLY A 511 33.16 32.02 3.50
C GLY A 511 32.04 31.02 3.76
N GLY A 512 30.85 31.24 3.19
CA GLY A 512 29.70 30.32 3.20
C GLY A 512 28.83 30.37 4.45
N LYS A 513 28.99 31.38 5.31
CA LYS A 513 28.21 31.52 6.55
C LYS A 513 26.71 31.50 6.26
N LEU A 514 25.98 30.67 7.02
CA LEU A 514 24.55 30.43 6.86
C LEU A 514 23.76 31.20 7.93
N ALA A 515 22.70 31.89 7.52
CA ALA A 515 21.71 32.48 8.42
C ALA A 515 20.32 31.96 8.06
N TYR A 516 19.77 31.07 8.88
CA TYR A 516 18.41 30.56 8.73
C TYR A 516 17.40 31.61 9.18
N LEU A 517 16.34 31.77 8.42
CA LEU A 517 15.28 32.74 8.62
C LEU A 517 13.93 32.02 8.52
N ALA A 518 12.92 32.52 9.23
CA ALA A 518 11.53 32.17 8.95
C ALA A 518 11.05 32.90 7.67
N PHE A 519 9.90 32.50 7.11
CA PHE A 519 9.37 33.14 5.90
C PHE A 519 9.15 34.66 6.04
N ASP A 520 8.95 35.18 7.25
CA ASP A 520 8.81 36.61 7.55
C ASP A 520 10.14 37.37 7.67
N GLY A 521 11.28 36.69 7.49
CA GLY A 521 12.63 37.27 7.54
C GLY A 521 13.22 37.39 8.94
N LYS A 522 12.54 36.94 10.00
CA LYS A 522 13.12 36.87 11.36
C LYS A 522 14.06 35.67 11.48
N PRO A 523 14.99 35.64 12.48
CA PRO A 523 15.85 34.49 12.72
C PRO A 523 15.06 33.18 12.88
N GLY A 524 15.42 32.16 12.10
CA GLY A 524 14.77 30.85 12.03
C GLY A 524 15.71 29.69 12.35
N LYS A 525 15.24 28.45 12.18
CA LYS A 525 16.01 27.21 12.40
C LYS A 525 15.91 26.27 11.19
N PRO A 526 16.84 25.31 11.00
CA PRO A 526 16.73 24.32 9.92
C PRO A 526 15.56 23.36 10.14
N VAL A 527 14.87 23.00 9.06
CA VAL A 527 13.71 22.10 9.00
C VAL A 527 14.16 20.64 8.86
N VAL A 528 13.58 19.74 9.66
CA VAL A 528 13.86 18.29 9.66
C VAL A 528 12.59 17.51 9.26
N LYS A 529 12.76 16.45 8.47
CA LYS A 529 11.80 15.69 7.64
C LYS A 529 10.46 15.26 8.31
N GLY A 530 9.34 15.41 7.58
CA GLY A 530 8.07 14.67 7.78
C GLY A 530 6.78 15.29 7.20
N SER A 531 6.20 14.74 6.12
CA SER A 531 4.74 14.46 5.90
C SER A 531 4.30 14.20 4.41
N GLY A 532 3.54 13.11 4.20
CA GLY A 532 2.66 12.79 3.04
C GLY A 532 3.28 12.09 1.81
N GLY A 533 2.89 10.90 1.32
CA GLY A 533 1.93 9.84 1.68
C GLY A 533 1.87 8.84 0.50
N GLY A 534 2.12 7.54 0.71
CA GLY A 534 2.03 6.51 -0.36
C GLY A 534 3.07 5.38 -0.39
N LYS A 535 3.81 5.18 0.69
CA LYS A 535 4.30 3.90 1.26
C LYS A 535 4.79 4.33 2.64
N SER A 536 3.98 4.18 3.69
CA SER A 536 4.54 4.20 5.04
C SER A 536 5.29 2.88 5.23
N SER A 537 6.47 2.78 4.61
CA SER A 537 7.54 2.09 5.32
C SER A 537 7.66 2.88 6.61
N GLY A 538 7.58 2.23 7.77
CA GLY A 538 7.95 2.86 9.02
C GLY A 538 9.34 3.51 8.93
N PRO A 539 9.82 4.13 10.00
CA PRO A 539 11.19 4.63 10.05
C PRO A 539 12.15 3.60 9.46
N PRO A 540 13.11 4.01 8.61
CA PRO A 540 14.03 3.08 7.98
C PRO A 540 14.66 2.18 9.05
N GLU A 541 14.80 0.89 8.74
CA GLU A 541 15.45 -0.08 9.64
C GLU A 541 16.78 0.51 10.14
N PRO A 542 16.98 0.59 11.47
CA PRO A 542 18.22 1.09 12.01
C PRO A 542 19.37 0.16 11.60
N PRO A 543 20.59 0.71 11.41
CA PRO A 543 21.73 -0.11 11.07
C PRO A 543 22.01 -1.14 12.17
N LEU A 544 22.27 -2.38 11.78
CA LEU A 544 22.67 -3.44 12.69
C LEU A 544 24.17 -3.32 13.00
N ALA A 545 24.53 -3.53 14.26
CA ALA A 545 25.90 -3.71 14.70
C ALA A 545 26.48 -5.02 14.16
N ASP A 546 27.78 -5.02 13.87
CA ASP A 546 28.52 -6.22 13.49
C ASP A 546 28.61 -7.17 14.69
N VAL A 547 28.04 -8.36 14.56
CA VAL A 547 28.12 -9.44 15.55
C VAL A 547 29.29 -10.36 15.19
N PRO A 548 30.30 -10.54 16.07
CA PRO A 548 31.38 -11.49 15.82
C PRO A 548 30.84 -12.90 15.55
N ALA A 549 31.43 -13.60 14.57
CA ALA A 549 30.94 -14.91 14.13
C ALA A 549 31.06 -15.99 15.24
N ASP A 550 31.99 -15.82 16.16
CA ASP A 550 32.26 -16.67 17.31
C ASP A 550 31.59 -16.16 18.61
N TYR A 551 30.75 -15.13 18.55
CA TYR A 551 30.04 -14.63 19.72
C TYR A 551 29.04 -15.66 20.26
N LYS A 552 29.12 -15.94 21.57
CA LYS A 552 28.29 -16.90 22.30
C LYS A 552 27.79 -16.24 23.58
N ASP A 553 26.57 -16.58 24.01
CA ASP A 553 26.05 -16.12 25.28
C ASP A 553 26.75 -16.81 26.46
N PRO A 554 26.86 -16.16 27.62
CA PRO A 554 27.24 -16.84 28.86
C PRO A 554 26.25 -17.97 29.17
N MET A 555 26.76 -19.18 29.34
CA MET A 555 25.97 -20.39 29.64
C MET A 555 26.38 -21.00 31.00
N PRO A 556 25.43 -21.56 31.78
CA PRO A 556 23.98 -21.58 31.53
C PRO A 556 23.38 -20.16 31.58
N PHE A 557 22.24 -19.97 30.89
CA PHE A 557 21.54 -18.69 30.91
C PHE A 557 21.17 -18.31 32.36
N ALA A 558 21.36 -17.04 32.68
CA ALA A 558 20.94 -16.45 33.94
C ALA A 558 20.46 -15.02 33.70
N PHE A 559 19.49 -14.60 34.50
CA PHE A 559 19.07 -13.20 34.57
C PHE A 559 20.08 -12.38 35.38
N ASN A 560 20.27 -11.14 34.97
CA ASN A 560 21.04 -10.15 35.68
C ASN A 560 20.10 -9.09 36.30
N LYS A 561 20.61 -8.41 37.31
CA LYS A 561 19.89 -7.32 37.96
C LYS A 561 19.61 -6.20 36.95
N GLY A 562 18.33 -5.84 36.82
CA GLY A 562 17.84 -4.76 35.97
C GLY A 562 17.57 -5.15 34.53
N ASP A 563 17.68 -6.43 34.18
CA ASP A 563 17.43 -6.91 32.81
C ASP A 563 16.05 -6.48 32.29
N VAL A 564 16.03 -6.01 31.04
CA VAL A 564 14.80 -5.91 30.25
C VAL A 564 14.70 -7.10 29.30
N VAL A 565 13.65 -7.89 29.48
CA VAL A 565 13.33 -9.08 28.68
C VAL A 565 12.29 -8.69 27.64
N ALA A 566 12.66 -8.72 26.36
CA ALA A 566 11.71 -8.64 25.25
C ALA A 566 11.27 -10.05 24.86
N ILE A 567 9.97 -10.28 24.70
CA ILE A 567 9.42 -11.57 24.27
C ILE A 567 8.90 -11.41 22.84
N LEU A 568 9.43 -12.21 21.93
CA LEU A 568 9.05 -12.25 20.53
C LEU A 568 8.52 -13.63 20.19
N GLY A 569 7.40 -13.68 19.49
CA GLY A 569 6.83 -14.94 19.07
C GLY A 569 5.42 -14.78 18.55
N ASN A 570 4.80 -15.93 18.36
CA ASN A 570 3.51 -16.10 17.73
C ASN A 570 2.35 -16.12 18.75
N GLY A 571 1.24 -16.80 18.47
CA GLY A 571 0.06 -16.80 19.35
C GLY A 571 0.31 -17.36 20.76
N LEU A 572 1.32 -18.22 20.97
CA LEU A 572 1.60 -18.78 22.30
C LEU A 572 1.97 -17.69 23.33
N PRO A 573 3.09 -16.95 23.18
CA PRO A 573 3.41 -15.89 24.12
C PRO A 573 2.41 -14.73 24.07
N ASP A 574 1.78 -14.44 22.93
CA ASP A 574 0.75 -13.40 22.83
C ASP A 574 -0.44 -13.71 23.76
N ARG A 575 -0.89 -14.96 23.83
CA ARG A 575 -1.98 -15.38 24.74
C ARG A 575 -1.55 -15.50 26.20
N MET A 576 -0.32 -15.96 26.47
CA MET A 576 0.17 -16.17 27.84
C MET A 576 0.18 -14.90 28.71
N GLN A 577 0.32 -13.71 28.10
CA GLN A 577 0.38 -12.46 28.84
C GLN A 577 -0.94 -12.06 29.51
N HIS A 578 -2.07 -12.60 29.03
CA HIS A 578 -3.40 -12.35 29.59
C HIS A 578 -3.60 -13.05 30.94
N ASP A 579 -2.92 -14.18 31.16
CA ASP A 579 -2.96 -14.91 32.44
C ASP A 579 -1.84 -14.50 33.40
N GLY A 580 -0.69 -14.05 32.87
CA GLY A 580 0.43 -13.50 33.64
C GLY A 580 1.30 -14.55 34.38
N TRP A 581 1.02 -15.85 34.24
CA TRP A 581 1.70 -16.89 35.03
C TRP A 581 3.20 -17.00 34.78
N MET A 582 3.66 -16.89 33.52
CA MET A 582 5.10 -16.99 33.20
C MET A 582 5.93 -15.95 33.95
N GLU A 583 5.55 -14.68 33.85
CA GLU A 583 6.26 -13.61 34.56
C GLU A 583 6.10 -13.75 36.07
N THR A 584 4.92 -14.10 36.58
CA THR A 584 4.67 -14.32 38.01
C THR A 584 5.65 -15.34 38.60
N LEU A 585 5.79 -16.52 37.98
CA LEU A 585 6.67 -17.57 38.48
C LEU A 585 8.14 -17.19 38.36
N LEU A 586 8.55 -16.60 37.24
CA LEU A 586 9.92 -16.13 37.07
C LEU A 586 10.28 -15.06 38.11
N GLN A 587 9.45 -14.03 38.27
CA GLN A 587 9.63 -12.96 39.25
C GLN A 587 9.68 -13.50 40.68
N SER A 588 8.81 -14.45 41.04
CA SER A 588 8.78 -15.06 42.39
C SER A 588 10.11 -15.74 42.78
N ALA A 589 10.88 -16.19 41.79
CA ALA A 589 12.17 -16.83 41.99
C ALA A 589 13.36 -15.85 41.88
N MET A 590 13.10 -14.56 41.64
CA MET A 590 14.09 -13.51 41.37
C MET A 590 13.87 -12.21 42.18
N PRO A 591 13.65 -12.27 43.51
CA PRO A 591 13.17 -11.14 44.34
C PRO A 591 14.04 -9.88 44.33
N GLU A 592 15.33 -9.98 43.99
CA GLU A 592 16.28 -8.86 44.07
C GLU A 592 16.82 -8.41 42.71
N LEU A 593 16.36 -9.04 41.62
CA LEU A 593 16.87 -8.77 40.28
C LEU A 593 16.15 -7.61 39.59
N ASN A 594 14.93 -7.25 39.99
CA ASN A 594 14.16 -6.16 39.38
C ASN A 594 14.09 -6.26 37.85
N VAL A 595 13.83 -7.47 37.34
CA VAL A 595 13.70 -7.75 35.90
C VAL A 595 12.39 -7.15 35.38
N ARG A 596 12.41 -6.66 34.14
CA ARG A 596 11.23 -6.13 33.43
C ARG A 596 10.91 -7.00 32.23
N PHE A 597 9.62 -7.28 32.01
CA PHE A 597 9.17 -8.07 30.85
C PHE A 597 8.33 -7.21 29.91
N ARG A 598 8.61 -7.32 28.61
CA ARG A 598 7.95 -6.60 27.52
C ARG A 598 7.57 -7.59 26.43
N ASN A 599 6.29 -7.96 26.39
CA ASN A 599 5.78 -8.89 25.39
C ASN A 599 5.47 -8.17 24.08
N MET A 600 6.17 -8.54 23.02
CA MET A 600 6.11 -7.92 21.71
C MET A 600 5.74 -8.97 20.66
N SER A 601 4.84 -9.88 21.04
CA SER A 601 4.35 -10.98 20.23
C SER A 601 3.02 -10.62 19.57
N THR A 602 2.76 -11.22 18.42
CA THR A 602 1.44 -11.17 17.78
C THR A 602 1.15 -12.52 17.12
N SER A 603 -0.10 -12.97 17.20
CA SER A 603 -0.58 -14.13 16.44
C SER A 603 -0.05 -14.16 14.99
N GLY A 604 0.49 -15.31 14.59
CA GLY A 604 1.01 -15.59 13.26
C GLY A 604 2.40 -15.04 12.95
N ASP A 605 3.11 -14.46 13.94
CA ASP A 605 4.51 -14.06 13.80
C ASP A 605 5.44 -15.25 13.50
N ARG A 606 6.55 -14.94 12.81
CA ARG A 606 7.59 -15.87 12.40
C ARG A 606 8.98 -15.26 12.66
N PRO A 607 10.08 -16.03 12.77
CA PRO A 607 11.42 -15.50 13.04
C PRO A 607 11.88 -14.40 12.07
N ASN A 608 11.37 -14.41 10.84
CA ASN A 608 11.72 -13.49 9.76
C ASN A 608 10.57 -12.60 9.28
N SER A 609 9.38 -12.67 9.88
CA SER A 609 8.20 -11.96 9.37
C SER A 609 7.27 -11.54 10.50
N TYR A 610 6.99 -10.24 10.57
CA TYR A 610 6.10 -9.59 11.53
C TYR A 610 5.05 -8.81 10.74
N PRO A 611 4.00 -9.49 10.24
CA PRO A 611 2.97 -8.84 9.43
C PRO A 611 2.21 -7.81 10.28
N ARG A 612 2.37 -6.54 9.95
CA ARG A 612 1.77 -5.40 10.64
C ARG A 612 1.33 -4.34 9.64
N SER A 613 0.29 -3.59 9.99
CA SER A 613 -0.23 -2.53 9.12
C SER A 613 0.81 -1.46 8.79
N PRO A 614 0.74 -0.85 7.59
CA PRO A 614 1.79 0.05 7.11
C PRO A 614 2.07 1.23 8.04
N GLY A 615 3.35 1.49 8.29
CA GLY A 615 3.84 2.65 9.04
C GLY A 615 4.39 2.31 10.42
N GLN A 616 4.00 1.16 11.00
CA GLN A 616 4.55 0.71 12.28
C GLN A 616 6.09 0.67 12.26
N ILE A 617 6.69 0.96 13.41
CA ILE A 617 8.15 0.93 13.56
C ILE A 617 8.67 -0.50 13.47
N SER A 618 9.91 -0.65 13.00
CA SER A 618 10.52 -1.99 12.84
C SER A 618 10.70 -2.72 14.16
N MET A 619 10.81 -4.05 14.11
CA MET A 619 11.10 -4.86 15.29
C MET A 619 12.46 -4.48 15.90
N THR A 620 13.46 -4.15 15.08
CA THR A 620 14.77 -3.65 15.54
C THR A 620 14.61 -2.34 16.32
N THR A 621 13.80 -1.40 15.83
CA THR A 621 13.49 -0.14 16.52
C THR A 621 12.75 -0.39 17.84
N TYR A 622 11.80 -1.33 17.86
CA TYR A 622 11.11 -1.69 19.09
C TYR A 622 12.03 -2.31 20.15
N LEU A 623 12.93 -3.23 19.74
CA LEU A 623 13.94 -3.80 20.64
C LEU A 623 14.82 -2.70 21.25
N GLN A 624 15.22 -1.71 20.45
CA GLN A 624 15.97 -0.55 20.93
C GLN A 624 15.13 0.36 21.84
N HIS A 625 13.84 0.53 21.57
CA HIS A 625 12.90 1.29 22.40
C HIS A 625 12.81 0.72 23.81
N VAL A 626 12.61 -0.60 23.92
CA VAL A 626 12.55 -1.27 25.23
C VAL A 626 13.92 -1.48 25.85
N LYS A 627 15.01 -1.25 25.10
CA LYS A 627 16.40 -1.44 25.53
C LYS A 627 16.65 -2.87 26.00
N ALA A 628 16.23 -3.86 25.20
CA ALA A 628 16.30 -5.27 25.57
C ALA A 628 17.74 -5.73 25.93
N ASP A 629 17.88 -6.35 27.09
CA ASP A 629 19.08 -7.06 27.54
C ASP A 629 18.99 -8.57 27.27
N VAL A 630 17.77 -9.07 27.23
CA VAL A 630 17.41 -10.46 26.96
C VAL A 630 16.28 -10.49 25.93
N VAL A 631 16.34 -11.44 24.98
CA VAL A 631 15.24 -11.70 24.05
C VAL A 631 14.82 -13.17 24.12
N PHE A 632 13.53 -13.39 24.36
CA PHE A 632 12.91 -14.72 24.28
C PHE A 632 12.28 -14.89 22.91
N GLY A 633 12.60 -15.99 22.21
CA GLY A 633 12.03 -16.33 20.91
C GLY A 633 11.13 -17.57 20.99
N PHE A 634 9.83 -17.39 20.78
CA PHE A 634 8.81 -18.45 20.74
C PHE A 634 8.27 -18.61 19.32
N PHE A 635 8.86 -19.53 18.56
CA PHE A 635 8.47 -19.78 17.17
C PHE A 635 8.28 -21.29 16.95
N GLY A 636 7.86 -21.68 15.74
CA GLY A 636 7.78 -23.08 15.32
C GLY A 636 6.36 -23.58 15.08
N TYR A 637 5.35 -22.95 15.70
CA TYR A 637 3.95 -23.31 15.45
C TYR A 637 3.51 -22.95 14.03
N ASN A 638 3.79 -21.74 13.54
CA ASN A 638 3.41 -21.34 12.19
C ASN A 638 4.24 -22.08 11.13
N GLU A 639 5.52 -22.31 11.43
CA GLU A 639 6.47 -22.97 10.53
C GLU A 639 6.22 -24.48 10.40
N SER A 640 5.58 -25.12 11.38
CA SER A 640 5.30 -26.55 11.32
C SER A 640 4.44 -26.93 10.11
N PHE A 641 3.60 -26.02 9.61
CA PHE A 641 2.68 -26.34 8.52
C PHE A 641 3.31 -26.27 7.12
N ASP A 642 4.39 -25.51 6.93
CA ASP A 642 4.91 -25.18 5.60
C ASP A 642 6.44 -25.11 5.47
N THR A 643 7.17 -25.26 6.57
CA THR A 643 8.63 -25.06 6.59
C THR A 643 9.34 -26.35 7.01
N LYS A 644 10.39 -26.71 6.26
CA LYS A 644 11.23 -27.87 6.59
C LYS A 644 12.11 -27.57 7.82
N PRO A 645 12.38 -28.55 8.70
CA PRO A 645 13.19 -28.34 9.90
C PRO A 645 14.55 -27.67 9.63
N GLU A 646 15.23 -28.03 8.54
CA GLU A 646 16.55 -27.48 8.20
C GLU A 646 16.49 -26.01 7.77
N ASP A 647 15.40 -25.60 7.13
CA ASP A 647 15.19 -24.20 6.75
C ASP A 647 14.73 -23.37 7.95
N TYR A 648 13.92 -23.96 8.83
CA TYR A 648 13.53 -23.35 10.09
C TYR A 648 14.74 -23.09 11.01
N GLN A 649 15.67 -24.04 11.12
CA GLN A 649 16.93 -23.84 11.84
C GLN A 649 17.70 -22.60 11.33
N LYS A 650 17.85 -22.46 10.01
CA LYS A 650 18.53 -21.30 9.40
C LYS A 650 17.81 -19.99 9.71
N LEU A 651 16.47 -19.99 9.71
CA LEU A 651 15.67 -18.82 10.06
C LEU A 651 15.92 -18.39 11.50
N LEU A 652 16.00 -19.34 12.44
CA LEU A 652 16.32 -19.05 13.85
C LEU A 652 17.75 -18.53 14.04
N VAL A 653 18.73 -19.08 13.33
CA VAL A 653 20.11 -18.58 13.37
C VAL A 653 20.20 -17.14 12.86
N GLU A 654 19.51 -16.83 11.75
CA GLU A 654 19.44 -15.46 11.23
C GLU A 654 18.64 -14.52 12.15
N PHE A 655 17.59 -15.01 12.81
CA PHE A 655 16.89 -14.28 13.86
C PHE A 655 17.84 -13.91 15.01
N VAL A 656 18.60 -14.87 15.54
CA VAL A 656 19.59 -14.62 16.60
C VAL A 656 20.60 -13.54 16.18
N LYS A 657 21.13 -13.66 14.96
CA LYS A 657 22.09 -12.71 14.40
C LYS A 657 21.50 -11.30 14.29
N LYS A 658 20.30 -11.15 13.74
CA LYS A 658 19.63 -9.85 13.60
C LYS A 658 19.30 -9.24 14.96
N THR A 659 18.79 -10.05 15.88
CA THR A 659 18.46 -9.62 17.25
C THR A 659 19.70 -9.14 17.99
N ARG A 660 20.84 -9.86 17.90
CA ARG A 660 22.12 -9.37 18.44
C ARG A 660 22.57 -8.08 17.76
N GLY A 661 22.48 -8.03 16.44
CA GLY A 661 22.82 -6.85 15.64
C GLY A 661 22.02 -5.61 16.01
N SER A 662 20.80 -5.75 16.54
CA SER A 662 20.02 -4.59 17.03
C SER A 662 20.75 -3.79 18.10
N LYS A 663 21.65 -4.45 18.86
CA LYS A 663 22.34 -3.90 20.04
C LYS A 663 21.38 -3.08 20.90
N ALA A 664 20.24 -3.69 21.23
CA ALA A 664 19.04 -3.05 21.74
C ALA A 664 19.26 -2.06 22.90
N ASN A 665 20.03 -2.45 23.92
CA ASN A 665 20.33 -1.58 25.07
C ASN A 665 21.42 -0.51 24.81
N GLY A 666 21.98 -0.47 23.60
CA GLY A 666 23.08 0.41 23.17
C GLY A 666 24.47 0.04 23.69
N LYS A 667 24.58 -0.96 24.59
CA LYS A 667 25.81 -1.30 25.33
C LYS A 667 26.35 -2.67 24.95
N SER A 668 25.53 -3.71 25.03
CA SER A 668 25.89 -5.11 24.80
C SER A 668 24.96 -5.76 23.78
N PHE A 669 25.33 -6.93 23.27
CA PHE A 669 24.38 -7.75 22.53
C PHE A 669 23.38 -8.39 23.51
N PRO A 670 22.09 -8.47 23.16
CA PRO A 670 21.12 -9.19 23.97
C PRO A 670 21.49 -10.67 24.10
N ARG A 671 21.32 -11.21 25.30
CA ARG A 671 21.27 -12.67 25.52
C ARG A 671 19.97 -13.20 24.95
N ILE A 672 19.98 -14.39 24.38
CA ILE A 672 18.80 -14.94 23.71
C ILE A 672 18.47 -16.30 24.29
N VAL A 673 17.17 -16.56 24.46
CA VAL A 673 16.64 -17.90 24.77
C VAL A 673 15.65 -18.27 23.68
N LEU A 674 15.88 -19.41 23.03
CA LEU A 674 14.94 -19.98 22.07
C LEU A 674 14.09 -21.04 22.77
N PHE A 675 12.78 -20.90 22.65
CA PHE A 675 11.79 -21.85 23.16
C PHE A 675 11.28 -22.68 21.98
N SER A 676 11.17 -24.00 22.18
CA SER A 676 10.47 -24.84 21.19
C SER A 676 8.97 -24.50 21.16
N PRO A 677 8.23 -24.88 20.11
CA PRO A 677 6.77 -24.91 20.19
C PRO A 677 6.31 -25.92 21.27
N ILE A 678 5.07 -25.77 21.75
CA ILE A 678 4.40 -26.79 22.57
C ILE A 678 3.88 -27.93 21.69
N ALA A 679 3.54 -29.05 22.31
CA ALA A 679 2.80 -30.12 21.65
C ALA A 679 1.37 -29.69 21.29
N HIS A 680 0.78 -30.41 20.35
CA HIS A 680 -0.64 -30.37 20.03
C HIS A 680 -1.36 -31.39 20.94
N GLU A 681 -2.26 -30.91 21.79
CA GLU A 681 -3.07 -31.75 22.67
C GLU A 681 -4.23 -32.43 21.91
N ASP A 682 -4.42 -33.74 22.16
CA ASP A 682 -5.70 -34.39 21.85
C ASP A 682 -6.73 -33.99 22.90
N THR A 683 -7.55 -32.99 22.59
CA THR A 683 -8.61 -32.51 23.50
C THR A 683 -9.76 -33.50 23.66
N ARG A 684 -9.79 -34.60 22.90
CA ARG A 684 -10.90 -35.56 22.78
C ARG A 684 -12.19 -34.93 22.22
N ASN A 685 -12.11 -33.74 21.64
CA ASN A 685 -13.21 -33.08 20.97
C ASN A 685 -13.15 -33.36 19.46
N VAL A 686 -14.17 -34.05 18.94
CA VAL A 686 -14.28 -34.44 17.53
C VAL A 686 -14.34 -33.25 16.54
N ASN A 687 -14.57 -32.03 17.04
CA ASN A 687 -14.63 -30.82 16.22
C ASN A 687 -13.27 -30.16 16.00
N VAL A 688 -12.17 -30.69 16.56
CA VAL A 688 -10.80 -30.20 16.37
C VAL A 688 -9.86 -31.38 16.10
N PRO A 689 -8.69 -31.17 15.46
CA PRO A 689 -7.75 -32.26 15.19
C PRO A 689 -7.15 -32.86 16.47
N ASP A 690 -6.77 -34.14 16.41
CA ASP A 690 -6.15 -34.91 17.51
C ASP A 690 -4.65 -34.62 17.72
N GLY A 691 -4.07 -33.80 16.84
CA GLY A 691 -2.66 -33.42 16.89
C GLY A 691 -1.64 -34.49 16.53
N LYS A 692 -2.03 -35.75 16.24
CA LYS A 692 -1.07 -36.85 16.06
C LYS A 692 -0.07 -36.61 14.93
N ALA A 693 -0.55 -36.20 13.75
CA ALA A 693 0.31 -35.87 12.61
C ALA A 693 1.09 -34.58 12.84
N HIS A 694 0.46 -33.59 13.49
CA HIS A 694 1.09 -32.30 13.76
C HIS A 694 2.26 -32.43 14.76
N ASN A 695 2.11 -33.27 15.78
CA ASN A 695 3.14 -33.52 16.80
C ASN A 695 4.44 -34.07 16.23
N ALA A 696 4.38 -34.94 15.21
CA ALA A 696 5.59 -35.43 14.54
C ALA A 696 6.42 -34.28 13.95
N GLN A 697 5.75 -33.27 13.39
CA GLN A 697 6.38 -32.10 12.80
C GLN A 697 6.84 -31.09 13.87
N LEU A 698 6.03 -30.86 14.92
CA LEU A 698 6.42 -30.01 16.05
C LEU A 698 7.64 -30.56 16.79
N GLU A 699 7.76 -31.89 16.94
CA GLU A 699 8.96 -32.53 17.50
C GLU A 699 10.18 -32.31 16.60
N ALA A 700 10.03 -32.42 15.27
CA ALA A 700 11.12 -32.16 14.33
C ALA A 700 11.57 -30.70 14.39
N LEU A 701 10.65 -29.74 14.51
CA LEU A 701 10.98 -28.33 14.68
C LEU A 701 11.60 -28.05 16.05
N THR A 702 11.20 -28.76 17.10
CA THR A 702 11.84 -28.70 18.42
C THR A 702 13.32 -29.06 18.34
N LYS A 703 13.66 -30.15 17.62
CA LYS A 703 15.06 -30.55 17.36
C LYS A 703 15.82 -29.49 16.53
N ALA A 704 15.15 -28.86 15.58
CA ALA A 704 15.72 -27.76 14.80
C ALA A 704 15.96 -26.50 15.64
N THR A 705 15.07 -26.17 16.59
CA THR A 705 15.26 -25.07 17.55
C THR A 705 16.46 -25.33 18.45
N GLU A 706 16.60 -26.54 18.99
CA GLU A 706 17.77 -26.95 19.78
C GLU A 706 19.06 -26.84 18.96
N SER A 707 19.03 -27.34 17.72
CA SER A 707 20.19 -27.26 16.80
C SER A 707 20.57 -25.82 16.48
N ALA A 708 19.59 -24.94 16.21
CA ALA A 708 19.81 -23.51 16.00
C ALA A 708 20.40 -22.84 17.25
N ALA A 709 19.90 -23.18 18.43
CA ALA A 709 20.40 -22.62 19.69
C ALA A 709 21.85 -23.01 19.94
N ASN A 710 22.20 -24.28 19.72
CA ASN A 710 23.57 -24.79 19.82
C ASN A 710 24.49 -24.11 18.79
N GLU A 711 24.05 -24.01 17.53
CA GLU A 711 24.81 -23.37 16.44
C GLU A 711 25.06 -21.89 16.73
N ALA A 712 24.04 -21.16 17.17
CA ALA A 712 24.13 -19.73 17.45
C ALA A 712 24.73 -19.42 18.85
N GLY A 713 24.84 -20.44 19.71
CA GLY A 713 25.33 -20.35 21.08
C GLY A 713 24.47 -19.47 21.96
N VAL A 714 23.20 -19.84 22.03
CA VAL A 714 22.17 -19.22 22.86
C VAL A 714 21.48 -20.31 23.66
N ALA A 715 20.73 -19.95 24.70
CA ALA A 715 20.04 -20.97 25.49
C ALA A 715 18.83 -21.54 24.75
N PHE A 716 18.52 -22.79 25.07
CA PHE A 716 17.35 -23.52 24.56
C PHE A 716 16.49 -23.99 25.73
N VAL A 717 15.17 -23.85 25.60
CA VAL A 717 14.19 -24.42 26.53
C VAL A 717 13.18 -25.25 25.74
N ASP A 718 13.13 -26.54 26.06
CA ASP A 718 12.16 -27.47 25.49
C ASP A 718 10.80 -27.33 26.16
N LEU A 719 9.80 -26.97 25.36
CA LEU A 719 8.40 -26.92 25.75
C LEU A 719 7.58 -28.08 25.16
N PHE A 720 8.04 -28.69 24.07
CA PHE A 720 7.29 -29.72 23.35
C PHE A 720 7.13 -30.97 24.20
N HIS A 721 8.25 -31.57 24.66
CA HIS A 721 8.17 -32.84 25.39
C HIS A 721 7.48 -32.69 26.76
N PRO A 722 7.77 -31.64 27.56
CA PRO A 722 7.04 -31.46 28.82
C PRO A 722 5.55 -31.20 28.62
N SER A 723 5.16 -30.36 27.65
CA SER A 723 3.74 -30.12 27.38
C SER A 723 3.03 -31.38 26.88
N LEU A 724 3.68 -32.20 26.05
CA LEU A 724 3.15 -33.50 25.62
C LEU A 724 2.83 -34.41 26.82
N GLU A 725 3.71 -34.48 27.80
CA GLU A 725 3.46 -35.27 29.02
C GLU A 725 2.37 -34.66 29.90
N LEU A 726 2.30 -33.34 30.01
CA LEU A 726 1.20 -32.66 30.70
C LEU A 726 -0.15 -32.99 30.05
N PHE A 727 -0.24 -32.89 28.72
CA PHE A 727 -1.46 -33.17 27.96
C PHE A 727 -1.91 -34.63 28.08
N LYS A 728 -0.96 -35.60 28.07
CA LYS A 728 -1.29 -37.01 28.30
C LYS A 728 -1.80 -37.28 29.71
N ALA A 729 -1.29 -36.56 30.71
CA ALA A 729 -1.67 -36.73 32.11
C ALA A 729 -2.95 -35.97 32.49
N ALA A 730 -3.34 -34.98 31.69
CA ALA A 730 -4.47 -34.11 31.98
C ALA A 730 -5.81 -34.88 31.93
N LYS A 731 -6.63 -34.67 32.96
CA LYS A 731 -7.99 -35.25 33.02
C LYS A 731 -8.96 -34.44 32.17
N GLU A 732 -8.81 -33.12 32.22
CA GLU A 732 -9.52 -32.13 31.39
C GLU A 732 -8.53 -31.49 30.43
N PRO A 733 -8.93 -31.13 29.20
CA PRO A 733 -8.03 -30.52 28.24
C PRO A 733 -7.40 -29.24 28.77
N LEU A 734 -6.09 -29.09 28.57
CA LEU A 734 -5.34 -27.89 28.96
C LEU A 734 -5.31 -26.83 27.85
N THR A 735 -5.85 -27.14 26.68
CA THR A 735 -6.06 -26.25 25.54
C THR A 735 -7.54 -26.19 25.16
N ILE A 736 -7.96 -25.06 24.58
CA ILE A 736 -9.35 -24.90 24.11
C ILE A 736 -9.62 -25.59 22.76
N ASN A 737 -8.57 -25.88 21.99
CA ASN A 737 -8.68 -26.36 20.61
C ASN A 737 -7.48 -27.23 20.15
N GLY A 738 -6.66 -27.72 21.08
CA GLY A 738 -5.47 -28.52 20.82
C GLY A 738 -4.15 -27.73 20.82
N VAL A 739 -4.19 -26.42 20.55
CA VAL A 739 -2.97 -25.60 20.34
C VAL A 739 -2.94 -24.32 21.17
N HIS A 740 -4.11 -23.84 21.60
CA HIS A 740 -4.28 -22.62 22.38
C HIS A 740 -4.62 -22.95 23.83
N LEU A 741 -3.76 -22.58 24.78
CA LEU A 741 -3.90 -22.94 26.19
C LEU A 741 -5.13 -22.30 26.85
N THR A 742 -5.69 -23.04 27.82
CA THR A 742 -6.59 -22.56 28.87
C THR A 742 -5.80 -21.84 29.96
N PRO A 743 -6.44 -21.10 30.90
CA PRO A 743 -5.73 -20.51 32.04
C PRO A 743 -4.93 -21.53 32.87
N ASP A 744 -5.47 -22.74 33.05
CA ASP A 744 -4.79 -23.83 33.77
C ASP A 744 -3.59 -24.37 32.97
N GLY A 745 -3.76 -24.57 31.66
CA GLY A 745 -2.67 -24.94 30.75
C GLY A 745 -1.54 -23.91 30.74
N ASN A 746 -1.88 -22.62 30.72
CA ASN A 746 -0.91 -21.53 30.83
C ASN A 746 -0.15 -21.57 32.16
N ARG A 747 -0.84 -21.82 33.29
CA ARG A 747 -0.20 -22.00 34.60
C ARG A 747 0.80 -23.15 34.58
N GLN A 748 0.40 -24.32 34.10
CA GLN A 748 1.28 -25.50 34.09
C GLN A 748 2.46 -25.35 33.13
N LEU A 749 2.25 -24.76 31.96
CA LEU A 749 3.36 -24.44 31.04
C LEU A 749 4.32 -23.41 31.63
N ALA A 750 3.82 -22.43 32.38
CA ALA A 750 4.67 -21.47 33.07
C ALA A 750 5.62 -22.15 34.09
N GLU A 751 5.18 -23.21 34.78
CA GLU A 751 6.05 -23.99 35.66
C GLU A 751 7.15 -24.73 34.87
N VAL A 752 6.82 -25.26 33.69
CA VAL A 752 7.80 -25.86 32.76
C VAL A 752 8.83 -24.82 32.32
N ILE A 753 8.38 -23.63 31.91
CA ILE A 753 9.26 -22.53 31.50
C ILE A 753 10.16 -22.08 32.64
N ALA A 754 9.61 -21.88 33.84
CA ALA A 754 10.38 -21.48 35.01
C ALA A 754 11.42 -22.54 35.39
N LYS A 755 11.06 -23.83 35.35
CA LYS A 755 12.00 -24.93 35.58
C LYS A 755 13.11 -24.97 34.54
N GLY A 756 12.77 -24.84 33.25
CA GLY A 756 13.72 -24.87 32.15
C GLY A 756 14.72 -23.71 32.19
N LEU A 757 14.26 -22.50 32.53
CA LEU A 757 15.10 -21.31 32.62
C LEU A 757 15.95 -21.24 33.90
N LEU A 758 15.39 -21.64 35.05
CA LEU A 758 16.02 -21.44 36.35
C LEU A 758 16.73 -22.69 36.87
N GLY A 759 16.56 -23.84 36.21
CA GLY A 759 17.14 -25.12 36.61
C GLY A 759 16.58 -25.69 37.92
N LYS A 760 15.49 -25.11 38.46
CA LYS A 760 14.83 -25.54 39.70
C LYS A 760 13.30 -25.47 39.54
N GLN A 761 12.59 -26.36 40.22
CA GLN A 761 11.13 -26.35 40.21
C GLN A 761 10.60 -25.08 40.89
N VAL A 762 9.69 -24.38 40.22
CA VAL A 762 8.91 -23.26 40.76
C VAL A 762 7.46 -23.56 40.42
N SER A 763 6.61 -23.70 41.42
CA SER A 763 5.20 -24.05 41.23
C SER A 763 4.28 -22.93 41.66
N ALA A 764 3.18 -22.79 40.94
CA ALA A 764 2.14 -21.83 41.25
C ALA A 764 1.45 -22.21 42.56
N SER A 765 1.03 -21.20 43.31
CA SER A 765 0.29 -21.38 44.56
C SER A 765 -0.72 -20.25 44.74
N PRO A 766 -1.81 -20.46 45.50
CA PRO A 766 -2.81 -19.41 45.76
C PRO A 766 -2.20 -18.15 46.38
N SER A 767 -1.12 -18.27 47.14
CA SER A 767 -0.40 -17.12 47.74
C SER A 767 0.27 -16.20 46.71
N MET A 768 0.44 -16.64 45.45
CA MET A 768 1.02 -15.83 44.37
C MET A 768 -0.03 -14.97 43.65
N GLU A 769 -1.32 -15.12 43.96
CA GLU A 769 -2.38 -14.37 43.26
C GLU A 769 -2.19 -12.85 43.32
N PRO A 770 -1.84 -12.22 44.46
CA PRO A 770 -1.59 -10.77 44.49
C PRO A 770 -0.40 -10.32 43.63
N LEU A 771 0.59 -11.20 43.41
CA LEU A 771 1.69 -10.94 42.47
C LEU A 771 1.20 -11.08 41.03
N ARG A 772 0.39 -12.11 40.74
CA ARG A 772 -0.19 -12.33 39.42
C ARG A 772 -1.10 -11.18 38.99
N GLU A 773 -1.95 -10.68 39.89
CA GLU A 773 -2.79 -9.49 39.65
C GLU A 773 -1.94 -8.27 39.25
N ALA A 774 -0.84 -8.01 39.96
CA ALA A 774 0.07 -6.91 39.62
C ALA A 774 0.76 -7.12 38.26
N VAL A 775 1.11 -8.37 37.92
CA VAL A 775 1.67 -8.72 36.61
C VAL A 775 0.63 -8.53 35.50
N VAL A 776 -0.62 -8.95 35.71
CA VAL A 776 -1.71 -8.81 34.73
C VAL A 776 -2.04 -7.33 34.50
N ASP A 777 -2.12 -6.50 35.55
CA ASP A 777 -2.30 -5.05 35.44
C ASP A 777 -1.17 -4.40 34.63
N LYS A 778 0.09 -4.74 34.94
CA LYS A 778 1.26 -4.28 34.17
C LYS A 778 1.18 -4.76 32.71
N SER A 779 0.82 -6.02 32.47
CA SER A 779 0.69 -6.59 31.12
C SER A 779 -0.42 -5.93 30.33
N TYR A 780 -1.54 -5.57 30.94
CA TYR A 780 -2.63 -4.85 30.29
C TYR A 780 -2.15 -3.51 29.71
N HIS A 781 -1.44 -2.71 30.50
CA HIS A 781 -0.92 -1.42 30.05
C HIS A 781 0.11 -1.58 28.93
N TRP A 782 1.00 -2.58 29.04
CA TRP A 782 1.96 -2.88 27.99
C TRP A 782 1.28 -3.41 26.72
N TYR A 783 0.25 -4.24 26.84
CA TYR A 783 -0.53 -4.76 25.72
C TYR A 783 -1.18 -3.62 24.95
N GLN A 784 -1.82 -2.67 25.64
CA GLN A 784 -2.41 -1.49 25.02
C GLN A 784 -1.36 -0.60 24.34
N ARG A 785 -0.12 -0.60 24.85
CA ARG A 785 1.00 0.05 24.15
C ARG A 785 1.32 -0.72 22.86
N TYR A 786 1.63 -2.01 22.95
CA TYR A 786 2.21 -2.76 21.85
C TYR A 786 1.18 -3.02 20.73
N HIS A 787 -0.03 -3.42 21.10
CA HIS A 787 -1.21 -3.55 20.24
C HIS A 787 -2.00 -2.23 20.22
N ALA A 788 -1.33 -1.13 19.86
CA ALA A 788 -1.95 0.19 19.90
C ALA A 788 -3.26 0.21 19.09
N SER A 789 -4.35 0.59 19.75
CA SER A 789 -5.61 0.93 19.08
C SER A 789 -5.41 2.15 18.20
N ASP A 790 -5.98 2.14 16.99
CA ASP A 790 -5.78 3.17 15.96
C ASP A 790 -4.32 3.30 15.45
N GLY A 791 -3.61 2.19 15.30
CA GLY A 791 -2.22 2.16 14.82
C GLY A 791 -1.93 2.92 13.50
N ASN A 792 -2.90 3.07 12.60
CA ASN A 792 -2.81 3.86 11.37
C ASN A 792 -2.78 5.37 11.64
N ASP A 793 -3.41 5.82 12.72
CA ASP A 793 -3.36 7.18 13.24
C ASP A 793 -2.13 7.41 14.13
N VAL A 794 -1.58 6.35 14.73
CA VAL A 794 -0.29 6.42 15.44
C VAL A 794 0.89 6.52 14.46
N TRP A 795 0.97 5.61 13.49
CA TRP A 795 2.15 5.46 12.62
C TRP A 795 1.86 5.45 11.12
N GLY A 796 0.63 5.14 10.74
CA GLY A 796 0.24 4.95 9.35
C GLY A 796 -0.07 6.24 8.61
N SER A 797 -0.85 6.10 7.54
CA SER A 797 -1.21 7.21 6.65
C SER A 797 -2.04 8.31 7.31
N ARG A 798 -2.74 8.01 8.41
CA ARG A 798 -3.59 8.97 9.13
C ARG A 798 -2.84 9.74 10.21
N SER A 799 -1.66 9.28 10.62
CA SER A 799 -0.83 9.97 11.62
C SER A 799 -0.46 11.41 11.27
N THR A 800 -0.42 11.74 9.97
CA THR A 800 -0.11 13.09 9.49
C THR A 800 -1.34 13.97 9.26
N LEU A 801 -2.56 13.46 9.50
CA LEU A 801 -3.77 14.30 9.42
C LEU A 801 -3.68 15.39 10.48
N SER A 802 -3.88 16.63 10.05
CA SER A 802 -3.74 17.84 10.86
C SER A 802 -5.08 18.56 10.91
N PHE A 803 -5.47 19.01 12.11
CA PHE A 803 -6.76 19.64 12.37
C PHE A 803 -6.59 21.09 12.86
N VAL A 804 -7.18 21.43 14.00
CA VAL A 804 -7.09 22.77 14.59
C VAL A 804 -5.65 23.05 15.03
N ASP A 805 -5.17 24.28 14.77
CA ASP A 805 -3.83 24.76 15.15
C ASP A 805 -2.65 23.86 14.71
N GLY A 806 -2.84 23.08 13.65
CA GLY A 806 -1.79 22.22 13.12
C GLY A 806 -1.58 20.92 13.91
N GLN A 807 -2.36 20.68 14.99
CA GLN A 807 -2.27 19.45 15.79
C GLN A 807 -2.59 18.22 14.92
N THR A 808 -1.72 17.22 14.94
CA THR A 808 -1.91 15.96 14.20
C THR A 808 -2.27 14.79 15.10
N ASN A 809 -2.91 13.77 14.51
CA ASN A 809 -3.20 12.52 15.21
C ASN A 809 -1.93 11.87 15.77
N GLY A 810 -0.87 11.79 14.95
CA GLY A 810 0.40 11.19 15.36
C GLY A 810 1.03 11.88 16.58
N VAL A 811 0.93 13.21 16.70
CA VAL A 811 1.48 13.94 17.86
C VAL A 811 0.79 13.53 19.16
N VAL A 812 -0.54 13.46 19.16
CA VAL A 812 -1.31 13.09 20.35
C VAL A 812 -1.12 11.60 20.66
N LEU A 813 -1.32 10.74 19.67
CA LEU A 813 -1.35 9.29 19.90
C LEU A 813 0.03 8.69 20.18
N GLN A 814 1.12 9.21 19.57
CA GLN A 814 2.48 8.76 19.94
C GLN A 814 2.87 9.24 21.33
N HIS A 815 2.38 10.42 21.76
CA HIS A 815 2.59 10.90 23.13
C HIS A 815 1.88 10.01 24.15
N GLU A 816 0.67 9.57 23.87
CA GLU A 816 -0.05 8.60 24.70
C GLU A 816 0.69 7.26 24.82
N LEU A 817 1.32 6.78 23.75
CA LEU A 817 2.18 5.58 23.85
C LEU A 817 3.36 5.79 24.81
N SER A 818 3.93 6.99 24.86
CA SER A 818 4.98 7.33 25.82
C SER A 818 4.46 7.42 27.26
N MET A 819 3.20 7.83 27.44
CA MET A 819 2.55 7.77 28.75
C MET A 819 2.37 6.32 29.20
N LEU A 820 1.92 5.44 28.30
CA LEU A 820 1.79 4.00 28.57
C LEU A 820 3.13 3.33 28.90
N ASP A 821 4.24 3.78 28.28
CA ASP A 821 5.59 3.33 28.67
C ASP A 821 5.88 3.66 30.16
N VAL A 822 5.58 4.88 30.61
CA VAL A 822 5.80 5.30 32.01
C VAL A 822 4.85 4.57 32.96
N MET A 823 3.56 4.47 32.61
CA MET A 823 2.56 3.75 33.40
C MET A 823 2.95 2.28 33.58
N THR A 824 3.42 1.63 32.51
CA THR A 824 3.93 0.24 32.58
C THR A 824 5.13 0.14 33.53
N ASN A 825 6.09 1.08 33.43
CA ASN A 825 7.27 1.08 34.30
C ASN A 825 6.91 1.27 35.78
N ASN A 826 5.93 2.12 36.09
CA ASN A 826 5.47 2.33 37.47
C ASN A 826 4.85 1.04 38.06
N ARG A 827 4.21 0.23 37.22
CA ARG A 827 3.61 -1.05 37.62
C ARG A 827 4.64 -2.16 37.81
N ASP A 828 5.78 -2.13 37.11
CA ASP A 828 6.90 -3.04 37.41
C ASP A 828 7.34 -2.89 38.89
N GLU A 829 7.33 -1.67 39.44
CA GLU A 829 7.71 -1.43 40.84
C GLU A 829 6.73 -2.07 41.83
N ARG A 830 5.44 -2.11 41.49
CA ARG A 830 4.42 -2.83 42.26
C ARG A 830 4.63 -4.33 42.18
N VAL A 831 4.96 -4.87 41.01
CA VAL A 831 5.35 -6.27 40.84
C VAL A 831 6.50 -6.61 41.78
N TRP A 832 7.59 -5.85 41.78
CA TRP A 832 8.74 -6.13 42.68
C TRP A 832 8.40 -6.02 44.18
N ALA A 833 7.56 -5.06 44.56
CA ALA A 833 7.07 -4.96 45.92
C ALA A 833 6.26 -6.20 46.34
N ARG A 834 5.39 -6.70 45.45
CA ARG A 834 4.60 -7.91 45.68
C ARG A 834 5.45 -9.17 45.87
N ILE A 835 6.56 -9.30 45.12
CA ILE A 835 7.48 -10.44 45.27
C ILE A 835 8.03 -10.54 46.71
N THR A 836 8.28 -9.39 47.35
CA THR A 836 8.85 -9.31 48.71
C THR A 836 7.78 -9.23 49.81
N GLY A 837 6.50 -9.45 49.46
CA GLY A 837 5.37 -9.44 50.40
C GLY A 837 4.76 -8.07 50.67
N GLY A 838 5.21 -7.01 50.01
CA GLY A 838 4.63 -5.66 50.08
C GLY A 838 3.54 -5.41 49.04
N ASP A 839 3.02 -4.19 48.99
CA ASP A 839 2.15 -3.69 47.91
C ASP A 839 2.41 -2.21 47.70
N LYS A 840 3.22 -1.88 46.68
CA LYS A 840 3.48 -0.48 46.37
C LYS A 840 2.27 0.10 45.65
N LYS A 841 1.66 1.13 46.23
CA LYS A 841 0.63 1.92 45.55
C LYS A 841 1.22 2.50 44.26
N ILE A 842 0.51 2.32 43.15
CA ILE A 842 0.90 2.89 41.85
C ILE A 842 0.88 4.42 41.96
N ASP A 843 1.99 5.04 41.57
CA ASP A 843 2.14 6.49 41.51
C ASP A 843 2.41 6.90 40.06
N ASP A 844 1.35 7.32 39.37
CA ASP A 844 1.41 7.81 37.99
C ASP A 844 1.62 9.35 37.93
N SER A 845 2.05 10.00 39.02
CA SER A 845 2.32 11.45 39.03
C SER A 845 3.50 11.88 38.15
N ASN A 846 4.38 10.93 37.80
CA ASN A 846 5.50 11.11 36.87
C ASN A 846 5.10 10.91 35.40
N VAL A 847 3.86 10.46 35.12
CA VAL A 847 3.38 10.28 33.75
C VAL A 847 3.27 11.66 33.10
N PRO A 848 3.81 11.85 31.88
CA PRO A 848 3.66 13.11 31.16
C PRO A 848 2.19 13.49 31.04
N LYS A 849 1.89 14.78 31.21
CA LYS A 849 0.51 15.27 31.05
C LYS A 849 0.00 14.94 29.64
N PRO A 850 -1.27 14.52 29.48
CA PRO A 850 -1.87 14.34 28.16
C PRO A 850 -1.76 15.61 27.32
N ILE A 851 -1.59 15.46 26.01
CA ILE A 851 -1.74 16.58 25.07
C ILE A 851 -3.24 16.84 24.91
N PRO A 852 -3.76 18.02 25.28
CA PRO A 852 -5.18 18.31 25.11
C PRO A 852 -5.57 18.27 23.62
N VAL A 853 -6.62 17.53 23.29
CA VAL A 853 -7.18 17.49 21.94
C VAL A 853 -8.05 18.72 21.74
N ILE A 854 -7.79 19.47 20.66
CA ILE A 854 -8.59 20.64 20.31
C ILE A 854 -9.80 20.19 19.48
N SER A 855 -11.01 20.51 19.93
CA SER A 855 -12.25 20.10 19.26
C SER A 855 -12.33 20.63 17.83
N ASN A 856 -12.71 19.77 16.89
CA ASN A 856 -13.04 20.20 15.53
C ASN A 856 -14.27 21.12 15.50
N VAL A 857 -15.20 20.94 16.43
CA VAL A 857 -16.41 21.77 16.57
C VAL A 857 -16.11 22.94 17.50
N GLY A 858 -16.20 24.16 16.97
CA GLY A 858 -15.90 25.40 17.71
C GLY A 858 -14.42 25.77 17.76
N GLY A 859 -13.55 24.94 17.20
CA GLY A 859 -12.12 25.20 17.04
C GLY A 859 -11.73 25.77 15.66
N GLY A 860 -12.69 26.09 14.79
CA GLY A 860 -12.40 26.65 13.45
C GLY A 860 -11.82 25.63 12.46
N SER A 861 -12.05 24.33 12.68
CA SER A 861 -11.57 23.27 11.79
C SER A 861 -12.24 23.37 10.41
N LYS A 862 -11.45 23.26 9.33
CA LYS A 862 -11.96 23.21 7.96
C LYS A 862 -12.87 21.99 7.70
N SER A 863 -12.75 20.96 8.53
CA SER A 863 -13.57 19.74 8.46
C SER A 863 -14.87 19.87 9.26
N SER A 864 -15.07 20.96 10.00
CA SER A 864 -16.31 21.20 10.75
C SER A 864 -17.45 21.62 9.83
N SER A 865 -18.66 21.17 10.14
CA SER A 865 -19.86 21.68 9.47
C SER A 865 -20.16 23.08 9.98
N ALA A 866 -20.35 24.04 9.06
CA ALA A 866 -20.72 25.42 9.42
C ALA A 866 -22.00 25.49 10.28
N GLN A 867 -22.92 24.53 10.13
CA GLN A 867 -24.14 24.45 10.93
C GLN A 867 -23.89 23.96 12.37
N LYS A 868 -22.79 23.24 12.60
CA LYS A 868 -22.43 22.67 13.90
C LYS A 868 -21.34 23.48 14.61
N GLU A 869 -20.70 24.43 13.93
CA GLU A 869 -19.57 25.18 14.49
C GLU A 869 -19.96 25.94 15.77
N GLY A 870 -19.24 25.66 16.87
CA GLY A 870 -19.51 26.24 18.19
C GLY A 870 -20.77 25.72 18.88
N VAL A 871 -21.50 24.78 18.28
CA VAL A 871 -22.72 24.18 18.85
C VAL A 871 -22.37 22.87 19.54
N LEU A 872 -22.24 22.90 20.87
CA LEU A 872 -22.00 21.73 21.72
C LEU A 872 -23.24 21.30 22.51
N ARG A 873 -24.43 21.75 22.10
CA ARG A 873 -25.69 21.38 22.74
C ARG A 873 -26.26 20.13 22.07
N TYR A 874 -26.23 19.03 22.80
CA TYR A 874 -26.99 17.82 22.48
C TYR A 874 -28.43 17.96 23.00
N ILE A 875 -29.41 17.54 22.21
CA ILE A 875 -30.82 17.52 22.61
C ILE A 875 -31.17 16.17 23.24
N SER A 876 -32.18 16.12 24.12
CA SER A 876 -32.63 14.85 24.72
C SER A 876 -33.27 13.93 23.68
N GLY A 877 -33.40 12.64 23.99
CA GLY A 877 -34.06 11.67 23.10
C GLY A 877 -35.50 12.09 22.74
N GLU A 878 -36.29 12.53 23.73
CA GLU A 878 -37.65 13.05 23.53
C GLU A 878 -37.70 14.28 22.62
N GLU A 879 -36.71 15.15 22.69
CA GLU A 879 -36.64 16.30 21.78
C GLU A 879 -36.21 15.85 20.38
N ALA A 880 -35.22 14.96 20.27
CA ALA A 880 -34.73 14.42 18.99
C ALA A 880 -35.85 13.76 18.18
N ILE A 881 -36.75 13.00 18.81
CA ILE A 881 -37.90 12.37 18.15
C ILE A 881 -38.79 13.39 17.44
N LYS A 882 -38.97 14.60 17.99
CA LYS A 882 -39.79 15.66 17.35
C LYS A 882 -39.20 16.19 16.05
N HIS A 883 -37.91 16.01 15.83
CA HIS A 883 -37.22 16.40 14.60
C HIS A 883 -37.20 15.28 13.55
N MET A 884 -37.69 14.07 13.87
CA MET A 884 -37.70 12.94 12.95
C MET A 884 -38.89 13.00 11.99
N ALA A 885 -38.63 12.72 10.71
CA ALA A 885 -39.67 12.46 9.73
C ALA A 885 -40.05 10.97 9.76
N VAL A 886 -41.23 10.66 10.28
CA VAL A 886 -41.72 9.28 10.45
C VAL A 886 -42.74 8.95 9.36
N LYS A 887 -42.65 7.76 8.76
CA LYS A 887 -43.60 7.28 7.75
C LYS A 887 -45.01 7.19 8.36
N LYS A 888 -46.04 7.57 7.59
CA LYS A 888 -47.43 7.45 8.05
C LYS A 888 -47.73 6.01 8.54
N GLY A 889 -48.30 5.89 9.74
CA GLY A 889 -48.59 4.60 10.38
C GLY A 889 -47.47 4.06 11.27
N PHE A 890 -46.34 4.77 11.36
CA PHE A 890 -45.24 4.47 12.26
C PHE A 890 -45.17 5.51 13.37
N GLU A 891 -44.64 5.08 14.52
CA GLU A 891 -44.31 5.92 15.66
C GLU A 891 -42.92 5.56 16.17
N VAL A 892 -42.27 6.50 16.86
CA VAL A 892 -40.96 6.30 17.47
C VAL A 892 -41.10 6.64 18.95
N HIS A 893 -40.71 5.71 19.82
CA HIS A 893 -40.71 5.87 21.28
C HIS A 893 -39.28 5.85 21.82
N LEU A 894 -39.03 6.64 22.86
CA LEU A 894 -37.77 6.58 23.58
C LEU A 894 -37.75 5.38 24.53
N PHE A 895 -36.91 4.38 24.22
CA PHE A 895 -36.72 3.20 25.08
C PHE A 895 -35.76 3.48 26.25
N ALA A 896 -34.60 4.10 25.96
CA ALA A 896 -33.57 4.46 26.92
C ALA A 896 -32.69 5.59 26.37
N ASP A 897 -32.06 6.39 27.24
CA ASP A 897 -31.01 7.34 26.88
C ASP A 897 -29.90 7.46 27.93
N GLU A 898 -28.83 8.18 27.56
CA GLU A 898 -27.66 8.43 28.40
C GLU A 898 -27.94 9.33 29.62
N ALA A 899 -29.07 10.06 29.63
CA ALA A 899 -29.47 10.84 30.79
C ALA A 899 -30.06 9.94 31.89
N GLN A 900 -30.75 8.87 31.50
CA GLN A 900 -31.22 7.82 32.41
C GLN A 900 -30.10 6.86 32.81
N PHE A 901 -29.30 6.39 31.84
CA PHE A 901 -28.20 5.44 32.05
C PHE A 901 -26.88 5.98 31.48
N PRO A 902 -26.04 6.65 32.29
CA PRO A 902 -24.79 7.26 31.83
C PRO A 902 -23.82 6.30 31.13
N GLU A 903 -23.92 5.01 31.39
CA GLU A 903 -23.13 3.95 30.75
C GLU A 903 -23.52 3.73 29.28
N LEU A 904 -24.75 4.11 28.87
CA LEU A 904 -25.26 4.01 27.49
C LEU A 904 -24.71 5.13 26.58
N ALA A 905 -23.42 5.43 26.69
CA ALA A 905 -22.75 6.42 25.85
C ALA A 905 -22.15 5.75 24.59
N ASN A 906 -22.34 6.39 23.43
CA ASN A 906 -21.86 5.92 22.12
C ASN A 906 -22.20 4.43 21.84
N PRO A 907 -23.49 4.05 21.74
CA PRO A 907 -23.88 2.68 21.39
C PRO A 907 -23.41 2.32 19.97
N VAL A 908 -22.74 1.16 19.81
CA VAL A 908 -22.11 0.71 18.57
C VAL A 908 -22.90 -0.40 17.87
N GLN A 909 -23.34 -1.40 18.64
CA GLN A 909 -24.23 -2.48 18.18
C GLN A 909 -25.29 -2.73 19.25
N MET A 910 -26.48 -3.14 18.81
CA MET A 910 -27.58 -3.56 19.66
C MET A 910 -28.17 -4.87 19.17
N GLN A 911 -28.56 -5.75 20.10
CA GLN A 911 -29.27 -7.00 19.81
C GLN A 911 -30.24 -7.34 20.95
N PHE A 912 -31.26 -8.13 20.69
CA PHE A 912 -32.16 -8.65 21.72
C PHE A 912 -31.81 -10.09 22.08
N ASP A 913 -31.75 -10.41 23.37
CA ASP A 913 -31.60 -11.80 23.81
C ASP A 913 -32.93 -12.57 23.77
N SER A 914 -32.85 -13.88 23.98
CA SER A 914 -34.04 -14.77 24.03
C SER A 914 -35.03 -14.48 25.18
N LYS A 915 -34.68 -13.60 26.12
CA LYS A 915 -35.57 -13.11 27.19
C LYS A 915 -36.24 -11.78 26.81
N GLY A 916 -35.99 -11.25 25.61
CA GLY A 916 -36.55 -9.97 25.13
C GLY A 916 -35.82 -8.74 25.67
N ARG A 917 -34.64 -8.90 26.28
CA ARG A 917 -33.86 -7.77 26.83
C ARG A 917 -32.96 -7.18 25.76
N LEU A 918 -32.80 -5.85 25.76
CA LEU A 918 -31.93 -5.16 24.82
C LEU A 918 -30.48 -5.18 25.33
N TRP A 919 -29.59 -5.77 24.55
CA TRP A 919 -28.15 -5.74 24.77
C TRP A 919 -27.50 -4.66 23.94
N VAL A 920 -26.53 -3.95 24.52
CA VAL A 920 -25.84 -2.84 23.86
C VAL A 920 -24.33 -2.96 24.06
N ALA A 921 -23.57 -2.88 22.98
CA ALA A 921 -22.15 -2.58 23.04
C ALA A 921 -21.97 -1.06 23.14
N ALA A 922 -21.53 -0.58 24.30
CA ALA A 922 -21.33 0.83 24.59
C ALA A 922 -19.83 1.17 24.57
N TRP A 923 -19.46 2.20 23.81
CA TRP A 923 -18.08 2.61 23.58
C TRP A 923 -17.82 4.03 24.12
N SER A 924 -17.92 4.15 25.44
CA SER A 924 -17.74 5.41 26.16
C SER A 924 -16.39 6.06 25.87
N ASP A 925 -15.35 5.26 25.65
CA ASP A 925 -14.00 5.74 25.41
C ASP A 925 -13.75 6.12 23.94
N TYR A 926 -14.77 6.16 23.08
CA TYR A 926 -14.61 6.46 21.65
C TYR A 926 -13.68 7.68 21.37
N PRO A 927 -12.70 7.57 20.45
CA PRO A 927 -12.40 6.42 19.59
C PRO A 927 -11.37 5.43 20.17
N LYS A 928 -10.95 5.59 21.43
CA LYS A 928 -10.13 4.61 22.18
C LYS A 928 -9.84 5.13 23.60
N TRP A 929 -9.46 4.21 24.48
CA TRP A 929 -9.04 4.52 25.85
C TRP A 929 -7.94 5.60 25.92
N GLU A 930 -8.13 6.58 26.81
CA GLU A 930 -7.20 7.66 27.11
C GLU A 930 -6.37 7.31 28.36
N PRO A 931 -5.02 7.30 28.29
CA PRO A 931 -4.18 7.02 29.44
C PRO A 931 -4.47 7.95 30.64
N LEU A 932 -4.33 7.42 31.86
CA LEU A 932 -4.70 8.03 33.15
C LEU A 932 -6.20 8.10 33.46
N LYS A 933 -7.09 7.77 32.51
CA LYS A 933 -8.52 7.61 32.78
C LYS A 933 -8.86 6.15 33.01
N GLU A 934 -9.96 5.92 33.72
CA GLU A 934 -10.59 4.60 33.77
C GLU A 934 -11.33 4.34 32.45
N SER A 935 -11.18 3.13 31.90
CA SER A 935 -11.93 2.72 30.71
C SER A 935 -13.38 2.39 31.09
N LYS A 936 -14.34 2.90 30.30
CA LYS A 936 -15.77 2.71 30.57
C LYS A 936 -16.51 1.89 29.52
N ASP A 937 -15.79 1.30 28.59
CA ASP A 937 -16.41 0.48 27.54
C ASP A 937 -17.02 -0.79 28.12
N ALA A 938 -18.22 -1.16 27.66
CA ALA A 938 -18.99 -2.24 28.27
C ALA A 938 -20.00 -2.89 27.31
N LEU A 939 -20.37 -4.13 27.66
CA LEU A 939 -21.63 -4.73 27.24
C LEU A 939 -22.68 -4.48 28.32
N LEU A 940 -23.81 -3.89 27.93
CA LEU A 940 -24.91 -3.52 28.80
C LEU A 940 -26.15 -4.34 28.47
N ILE A 941 -26.98 -4.59 29.48
CA ILE A 941 -28.30 -5.20 29.36
C ILE A 941 -29.33 -4.20 29.89
N LEU A 942 -30.26 -3.79 29.05
CA LEU A 942 -31.38 -2.93 29.40
C LEU A 942 -32.63 -3.79 29.58
N HIS A 943 -33.26 -3.66 30.75
CA HIS A 943 -34.41 -4.47 31.15
C HIS A 943 -35.68 -3.62 31.09
N ASP A 944 -36.71 -4.14 30.44
CA ASP A 944 -38.09 -3.67 30.53
C ASP A 944 -38.85 -4.70 31.40
N ASP A 945 -38.78 -4.51 32.72
CA ASP A 945 -39.29 -5.48 33.69
C ASP A 945 -40.84 -5.45 33.72
N ASN A 946 -41.44 -4.34 33.27
CA ASN A 946 -42.89 -4.11 33.33
C ASN A 946 -43.61 -4.24 31.96
N ASN A 947 -42.85 -4.40 30.87
CA ASN A 947 -43.29 -4.51 29.47
C ASN A 947 -44.05 -3.26 28.94
N ASP A 948 -43.66 -2.06 29.36
CA ASP A 948 -44.24 -0.80 28.88
C ASP A 948 -43.52 -0.20 27.67
N GLY A 949 -42.49 -0.88 27.16
CA GLY A 949 -41.67 -0.41 26.05
C GLY A 949 -40.63 0.63 26.48
N LYS A 950 -40.23 0.65 27.75
CA LYS A 950 -39.15 1.49 28.30
C LYS A 950 -38.22 0.66 29.17
N ALA A 951 -36.94 1.06 29.19
CA ALA A 951 -36.00 0.44 30.11
C ALA A 951 -36.23 0.94 31.54
N ASP A 952 -36.45 0.01 32.47
CA ASP A 952 -36.59 0.27 33.91
C ASP A 952 -35.22 0.33 34.61
N ARG A 953 -34.29 -0.53 34.18
CA ARG A 953 -32.93 -0.63 34.76
C ARG A 953 -31.91 -1.13 33.75
N MET A 954 -30.63 -0.95 34.10
CA MET A 954 -29.48 -1.39 33.33
C MET A 954 -28.57 -2.30 34.18
N THR A 955 -28.07 -3.38 33.58
CA THR A 955 -26.99 -4.22 34.13
C THR A 955 -25.77 -4.12 33.24
N GLU A 956 -24.61 -3.84 33.81
CA GLU A 956 -23.33 -4.00 33.12
C GLU A 956 -22.93 -5.48 33.16
N PHE A 957 -22.98 -6.15 32.00
CA PHE A 957 -22.65 -7.56 31.88
C PHE A 957 -21.14 -7.81 31.96
N ALA A 958 -20.36 -6.98 31.25
CA ALA A 958 -18.91 -7.06 31.24
C ALA A 958 -18.25 -5.76 30.75
N ARG A 959 -17.09 -5.42 31.30
CA ARG A 959 -16.19 -4.40 30.74
C ARG A 959 -15.40 -5.00 29.57
N VAL A 960 -15.54 -4.40 28.39
CA VAL A 960 -14.88 -4.87 27.18
C VAL A 960 -14.37 -3.66 26.42
N ASN A 961 -13.04 -3.52 26.33
CA ASN A 961 -12.44 -2.37 25.65
C ASN A 961 -12.72 -2.41 24.14
N ASN A 962 -13.15 -1.28 23.57
CA ASN A 962 -13.44 -1.10 22.15
C ASN A 962 -14.35 -2.21 21.55
N PRO A 963 -15.61 -2.36 22.03
CA PRO A 963 -16.52 -3.40 21.57
C PRO A 963 -17.21 -2.99 20.26
N LEU A 964 -16.66 -3.44 19.13
CA LEU A 964 -17.17 -3.12 17.78
C LEU A 964 -18.32 -4.02 17.31
N GLY A 965 -18.52 -5.18 17.95
CA GLY A 965 -19.69 -6.01 17.74
C GLY A 965 -19.75 -7.24 18.64
N PHE A 966 -20.94 -7.83 18.74
CA PHE A 966 -21.19 -9.02 19.54
C PHE A 966 -22.32 -9.89 18.98
N GLU A 967 -22.33 -11.16 19.37
CA GLU A 967 -23.33 -12.16 18.97
C GLU A 967 -23.52 -13.23 20.07
N PHE A 968 -24.74 -13.71 20.28
CA PHE A 968 -25.05 -14.75 21.25
C PHE A 968 -24.60 -16.12 20.77
N TRP A 969 -23.91 -16.87 21.64
CA TRP A 969 -23.45 -18.21 21.32
C TRP A 969 -23.29 -19.06 22.58
N ASN A 970 -23.69 -20.33 22.54
CA ASN A 970 -23.45 -21.32 23.61
C ASN A 970 -23.83 -20.87 25.04
N GLY A 971 -24.94 -20.14 25.16
CA GLY A 971 -25.43 -19.62 26.45
C GLY A 971 -24.61 -18.46 27.02
N GLY A 972 -23.79 -17.80 26.19
CA GLY A 972 -23.07 -16.56 26.50
C GLY A 972 -23.02 -15.66 25.27
N VAL A 973 -21.98 -14.83 25.19
CA VAL A 973 -21.80 -13.81 24.15
C VAL A 973 -20.38 -13.88 23.58
N LEU A 974 -20.27 -13.90 22.26
CA LEU A 974 -19.04 -13.60 21.54
C LEU A 974 -18.95 -12.09 21.33
N VAL A 975 -17.85 -11.46 21.70
CA VAL A 975 -17.65 -10.01 21.56
C VAL A 975 -16.26 -9.71 21.02
N THR A 976 -16.18 -8.74 20.12
CA THR A 976 -14.90 -8.24 19.63
C THR A 976 -14.28 -7.33 20.68
N ARG A 977 -12.98 -7.50 20.87
CA ARG A 977 -12.11 -6.60 21.62
C ARG A 977 -10.80 -6.59 20.86
N GLN A 978 -10.51 -5.58 20.03
CA GLN A 978 -9.26 -5.59 19.25
C GLN A 978 -8.06 -5.86 20.18
N SER A 979 -7.26 -6.92 19.99
CA SER A 979 -7.02 -7.77 18.80
C SER A 979 -7.68 -9.19 18.79
N GLU A 980 -8.84 -9.35 19.44
CA GLU A 980 -9.42 -10.63 19.89
C GLU A 980 -10.95 -10.74 19.70
N ILE A 981 -11.46 -11.97 19.62
CA ILE A 981 -12.88 -12.30 19.88
C ILE A 981 -12.93 -13.06 21.21
N LEU A 982 -13.64 -12.50 22.18
CA LEU A 982 -13.87 -13.08 23.50
C LEU A 982 -15.18 -13.85 23.51
N PHE A 983 -15.22 -14.97 24.22
CA PHE A 983 -16.45 -15.57 24.71
C PHE A 983 -16.61 -15.20 26.18
N LEU A 984 -17.76 -14.61 26.51
CA LEU A 984 -18.15 -14.19 27.85
C LEU A 984 -19.41 -14.94 28.25
N LYS A 985 -19.48 -15.41 29.49
CA LYS A 985 -20.65 -16.12 29.99
C LYS A 985 -20.85 -15.86 31.48
N ASP A 986 -22.11 -15.78 31.86
CA ASP A 986 -22.61 -15.84 33.24
C ASP A 986 -22.97 -17.30 33.56
N THR A 987 -22.45 -17.84 34.67
CA THR A 987 -22.75 -19.21 35.12
C THR A 987 -23.59 -19.30 36.39
N ASP A 988 -23.87 -18.18 37.09
CA ASP A 988 -24.62 -18.16 38.35
C ASP A 988 -25.96 -17.41 38.27
N GLY A 989 -26.23 -16.73 37.16
CA GLY A 989 -27.49 -16.07 36.83
C GLY A 989 -27.61 -14.64 37.36
N ASP A 990 -26.51 -14.00 37.77
CA ASP A 990 -26.49 -12.61 38.22
C ASP A 990 -26.40 -11.57 37.08
N ASP A 991 -26.43 -12.04 35.82
CA ASP A 991 -26.26 -11.26 34.61
C ASP A 991 -24.88 -10.54 34.54
N LYS A 992 -23.82 -11.16 35.08
CA LYS A 992 -22.43 -10.73 34.90
C LYS A 992 -21.55 -11.87 34.41
N ALA A 993 -20.62 -11.55 33.51
CA ALA A 993 -19.70 -12.55 33.02
C ALA A 993 -18.69 -12.98 34.10
N ASP A 994 -18.66 -14.27 34.42
CA ASP A 994 -17.69 -14.92 35.29
C ASP A 994 -16.73 -15.84 34.52
N VAL A 995 -17.05 -16.14 33.26
CA VAL A 995 -16.20 -16.85 32.31
C VAL A 995 -15.77 -15.92 31.19
N GLN A 996 -14.46 -15.87 30.92
CA GLN A 996 -13.87 -15.20 29.77
C GLN A 996 -12.90 -16.14 29.05
N THR A 997 -13.04 -16.28 27.74
CA THR A 997 -12.14 -17.09 26.89
C THR A 997 -11.83 -16.37 25.59
N ILE A 998 -10.55 -16.26 25.22
CA ILE A 998 -10.15 -15.75 23.89
C ILE A 998 -10.41 -16.85 22.86
N MET A 999 -11.50 -16.76 22.11
CA MET A 999 -11.88 -17.75 21.10
C MET A 999 -11.08 -17.61 19.81
N LEU A 1000 -10.71 -16.38 19.45
CA LEU A 1000 -9.92 -16.06 18.28
C LEU A 1000 -9.01 -14.86 18.61
N GLN A 1001 -7.76 -14.90 18.16
CA GLN A 1001 -6.79 -13.80 18.26
C GLN A 1001 -6.19 -13.53 16.88
N GLY A 1002 -5.70 -12.31 16.67
CA GLY A 1002 -5.12 -11.89 15.39
C GLY A 1002 -6.00 -10.95 14.59
N LEU A 1003 -7.05 -10.38 15.22
CA LEU A 1003 -7.70 -9.19 14.67
C LEU A 1003 -6.69 -8.03 14.71
N ASP A 1004 -6.72 -7.16 13.71
CA ASP A 1004 -5.85 -5.98 13.69
C ASP A 1004 -6.54 -4.83 14.43
N SER A 1005 -5.74 -3.98 15.06
CA SER A 1005 -6.17 -2.80 15.83
C SER A 1005 -5.82 -1.49 15.13
N SER A 1006 -5.38 -1.53 13.87
CA SER A 1006 -4.79 -0.37 13.21
C SER A 1006 -5.79 0.75 12.90
N ASP A 1007 -7.09 0.50 12.87
CA ASP A 1007 -8.12 1.53 12.66
C ASP A 1007 -9.42 1.02 13.26
N THR A 1008 -9.89 1.69 14.30
CA THR A 1008 -11.04 1.30 15.10
C THR A 1008 -12.35 1.43 14.31
N HIS A 1009 -12.42 2.25 13.26
CA HIS A 1009 -13.59 2.40 12.39
C HIS A 1009 -13.68 1.36 11.27
N HIS A 1010 -12.58 0.66 10.99
CA HIS A 1010 -12.45 -0.38 9.96
C HIS A 1010 -12.23 -1.78 10.56
N GLY A 1011 -12.29 -1.90 11.88
CA GLY A 1011 -12.14 -3.16 12.61
C GLY A 1011 -13.27 -4.14 12.38
N ALA A 1012 -13.15 -5.32 12.99
CA ALA A 1012 -14.17 -6.36 12.95
C ALA A 1012 -15.44 -5.89 13.65
N ASN A 1013 -16.42 -5.48 12.85
CA ASN A 1013 -17.69 -4.93 13.33
C ASN A 1013 -18.86 -5.84 12.98
N ASN A 1014 -19.99 -5.63 13.66
CA ASN A 1014 -21.29 -6.24 13.35
C ASN A 1014 -21.23 -7.78 13.24
N LEU A 1015 -20.94 -8.43 14.38
CA LEU A 1015 -20.93 -9.89 14.46
C LEU A 1015 -22.36 -10.41 14.31
N ILE A 1016 -22.56 -11.32 13.36
CA ILE A 1016 -23.88 -11.89 13.05
C ILE A 1016 -23.76 -13.41 12.89
N TYR A 1017 -24.68 -14.13 13.54
CA TYR A 1017 -24.80 -15.57 13.39
C TYR A 1017 -25.51 -15.93 12.06
N GLY A 1018 -24.85 -16.73 11.23
CA GLY A 1018 -25.42 -17.26 10.00
C GLY A 1018 -26.20 -18.57 10.22
N PRO A 1019 -27.10 -18.93 9.30
CA PRO A 1019 -27.92 -20.15 9.39
C PRO A 1019 -27.10 -21.45 9.32
N ASP A 1020 -25.84 -21.38 8.88
CA ASP A 1020 -24.90 -22.49 8.82
C ASP A 1020 -24.11 -22.70 10.13
N GLY A 1021 -24.40 -21.88 11.15
CA GLY A 1021 -23.78 -21.91 12.45
C GLY A 1021 -22.43 -21.19 12.55
N GLY A 1022 -22.03 -20.47 11.49
CA GLY A 1022 -20.85 -19.60 11.50
C GLY A 1022 -21.18 -18.20 12.02
N VAL A 1023 -20.17 -17.51 12.57
CA VAL A 1023 -20.23 -16.09 12.92
C VAL A 1023 -19.53 -15.30 11.83
N TYR A 1024 -20.18 -14.23 11.36
CA TYR A 1024 -19.72 -13.39 10.28
C TYR A 1024 -19.40 -11.99 10.79
N TRP A 1025 -18.34 -11.38 10.27
CA TRP A 1025 -18.03 -9.95 10.46
C TRP A 1025 -17.36 -9.39 9.22
N GLN A 1026 -17.21 -8.07 9.18
CA GLN A 1026 -16.48 -7.39 8.11
C GLN A 1026 -15.37 -6.50 8.65
N SER A 1027 -14.32 -6.32 7.83
CA SER A 1027 -13.17 -5.46 8.13
C SER A 1027 -12.74 -4.67 6.88
N GLY A 1028 -12.24 -3.46 7.09
CA GLY A 1028 -11.90 -2.49 6.03
C GLY A 1028 -10.43 -2.46 5.59
N VAL A 1029 -10.14 -1.54 4.67
CA VAL A 1029 -8.86 -1.46 3.91
C VAL A 1029 -7.58 -1.20 4.71
N PHE A 1030 -7.67 -0.80 5.98
CA PHE A 1030 -6.48 -0.55 6.81
C PHE A 1030 -6.03 -1.77 7.61
N MET A 1031 -6.82 -2.84 7.63
CA MET A 1031 -6.59 -3.98 8.50
C MET A 1031 -5.56 -4.97 7.94
N GLN A 1032 -4.71 -5.49 8.82
CA GLN A 1032 -3.81 -6.62 8.56
C GLN A 1032 -3.99 -7.73 9.60
N HIS A 1033 -4.93 -8.62 9.34
CA HIS A 1033 -5.25 -9.73 10.23
C HIS A 1033 -4.29 -10.91 10.09
N ASN A 1034 -4.11 -11.68 11.17
CA ASN A 1034 -3.30 -12.89 11.15
C ASN A 1034 -3.76 -13.92 12.21
N TYR A 1035 -4.61 -14.85 11.81
CA TYR A 1035 -5.30 -15.76 12.74
C TYR A 1035 -4.64 -17.14 12.81
N GLU A 1036 -4.24 -17.56 14.01
CA GLU A 1036 -3.84 -18.94 14.26
C GLU A 1036 -5.05 -19.83 14.54
N HIS A 1037 -5.03 -21.06 14.01
CA HIS A 1037 -6.05 -22.08 14.23
C HIS A 1037 -5.44 -23.48 14.10
N PRO A 1038 -6.06 -24.54 14.67
CA PRO A 1038 -5.42 -25.85 14.78
C PRO A 1038 -5.38 -26.65 13.46
N TRP A 1039 -6.14 -26.21 12.45
CA TRP A 1039 -6.31 -26.92 11.19
C TRP A 1039 -5.24 -26.68 10.12
N GLY A 1040 -4.30 -25.75 10.31
CA GLY A 1040 -3.34 -25.41 9.27
C GLY A 1040 -2.55 -24.14 9.55
N PRO A 1041 -1.83 -23.62 8.52
CA PRO A 1041 -1.14 -22.33 8.61
C PRO A 1041 -2.09 -21.21 9.03
N SER A 1042 -1.54 -20.18 9.67
CA SER A 1042 -2.31 -18.99 10.01
C SER A 1042 -2.94 -18.31 8.79
N LEU A 1043 -4.16 -17.80 8.96
CA LEU A 1043 -4.85 -17.00 7.95
C LEU A 1043 -4.34 -15.56 8.02
N ASN A 1044 -3.34 -15.24 7.21
CA ASN A 1044 -2.89 -13.88 6.98
C ASN A 1044 -3.81 -13.18 5.96
N ALA A 1045 -4.45 -12.09 6.35
CA ALA A 1045 -5.41 -11.40 5.50
C ALA A 1045 -5.27 -9.87 5.57
N THR A 1046 -4.98 -9.26 4.42
CA THR A 1046 -4.95 -7.80 4.21
C THR A 1046 -6.15 -7.30 3.40
N ALA A 1047 -7.09 -8.20 3.09
CA ALA A 1047 -8.25 -7.88 2.27
C ALA A 1047 -9.31 -7.15 3.11
N SER A 1048 -9.79 -6.03 2.58
CA SER A 1048 -11.09 -5.50 2.97
C SER A 1048 -12.15 -6.52 2.55
N ALA A 1049 -12.80 -7.16 3.52
CA ALA A 1049 -13.63 -8.34 3.28
C ALA A 1049 -14.56 -8.66 4.44
N MET A 1050 -15.47 -9.58 4.16
CA MET A 1050 -16.22 -10.35 5.14
C MET A 1050 -15.46 -11.64 5.48
N TYR A 1051 -15.44 -11.97 6.76
CA TYR A 1051 -14.84 -13.17 7.32
C TYR A 1051 -15.90 -14.05 7.97
N ARG A 1052 -15.65 -15.35 7.99
CA ARG A 1052 -16.50 -16.36 8.63
C ARG A 1052 -15.68 -17.16 9.62
N PHE A 1053 -16.16 -17.28 10.85
CA PHE A 1053 -15.59 -18.11 11.92
C PHE A 1053 -16.57 -19.17 12.37
N ASP A 1054 -16.10 -20.41 12.49
CA ASP A 1054 -16.85 -21.47 13.18
C ASP A 1054 -16.29 -21.61 14.60
N PRO A 1055 -17.01 -21.15 15.64
CA PRO A 1055 -16.52 -21.20 17.02
C PRO A 1055 -16.42 -22.63 17.60
N ARG A 1056 -17.05 -23.64 16.97
CA ARG A 1056 -16.94 -25.04 17.43
C ARG A 1056 -15.68 -25.71 16.89
N ARG A 1057 -15.30 -25.37 15.66
CA ARG A 1057 -14.14 -25.94 14.97
C ARG A 1057 -12.91 -25.05 15.02
N PHE A 1058 -13.04 -23.79 15.41
CA PHE A 1058 -12.00 -22.76 15.32
C PHE A 1058 -11.49 -22.54 13.89
N THR A 1059 -12.28 -22.87 12.86
CA THR A 1059 -11.92 -22.59 11.47
C THR A 1059 -12.31 -21.16 11.12
N ILE A 1060 -11.43 -20.45 10.42
CA ILE A 1060 -11.68 -19.11 9.91
C ILE A 1060 -11.35 -19.03 8.42
N SER A 1061 -12.15 -18.28 7.68
CA SER A 1061 -11.96 -18.08 6.24
C SER A 1061 -12.39 -16.68 5.79
N LEU A 1062 -11.74 -16.17 4.75
CA LEU A 1062 -12.28 -15.08 3.95
C LEU A 1062 -13.53 -15.59 3.23
N HIS A 1063 -14.67 -14.94 3.44
CA HIS A 1063 -15.95 -15.34 2.87
C HIS A 1063 -16.22 -14.64 1.54
N ALA A 1064 -16.21 -13.30 1.53
CA ALA A 1064 -16.42 -12.48 0.34
C ALA A 1064 -15.71 -11.12 0.46
N THR A 1065 -15.12 -10.61 -0.63
CA THR A 1065 -14.43 -9.31 -0.64
C THR A 1065 -15.41 -8.14 -0.64
N ASN A 1066 -15.19 -7.12 0.19
CA ASN A 1066 -16.02 -5.91 0.26
C ASN A 1066 -15.18 -4.72 0.74
N SER A 1067 -15.33 -3.55 0.13
CA SER A 1067 -14.39 -2.43 0.26
C SER A 1067 -15.11 -1.10 0.04
N PRO A 1068 -14.62 0.05 0.56
CA PRO A 1068 -13.41 0.18 1.39
C PRO A 1068 -13.64 0.14 2.91
N ASN A 1069 -14.87 0.35 3.37
CA ASN A 1069 -15.21 0.18 4.78
C ASN A 1069 -16.52 -0.63 4.91
N PRO A 1070 -16.45 -1.96 4.78
CA PRO A 1070 -17.61 -2.81 4.84
C PRO A 1070 -18.22 -2.80 6.25
N HIS A 1071 -19.49 -2.41 6.32
CA HIS A 1071 -20.30 -2.26 7.54
C HIS A 1071 -21.67 -2.87 7.26
N GLY A 1072 -22.22 -3.63 8.20
CA GLY A 1072 -23.53 -4.29 8.04
C GLY A 1072 -23.48 -5.60 7.27
N THR A 1073 -23.98 -6.65 7.91
CA THR A 1073 -24.34 -7.94 7.33
C THR A 1073 -25.66 -8.39 7.94
N SER A 1074 -26.51 -9.03 7.15
CA SER A 1074 -27.78 -9.58 7.61
C SER A 1074 -28.15 -10.82 6.80
N PHE A 1075 -29.05 -11.63 7.35
CA PHE A 1075 -29.60 -12.81 6.69
C PHE A 1075 -31.12 -12.72 6.71
N ASP A 1076 -31.77 -13.12 5.62
CA ASP A 1076 -33.22 -13.33 5.65
C ASP A 1076 -33.60 -14.71 6.25
N THR A 1077 -34.90 -14.96 6.38
CA THR A 1077 -35.45 -16.22 6.91
C THR A 1077 -35.14 -17.44 6.04
N TRP A 1078 -34.74 -17.27 4.78
CA TRP A 1078 -34.29 -18.33 3.88
C TRP A 1078 -32.78 -18.58 3.97
N GLY A 1079 -32.06 -17.73 4.71
CA GLY A 1079 -30.61 -17.77 4.85
C GLY A 1079 -29.87 -17.07 3.70
N TYR A 1080 -30.54 -16.26 2.89
CA TYR A 1080 -29.86 -15.40 1.93
C TYR A 1080 -29.15 -14.27 2.66
N GLN A 1081 -27.88 -14.08 2.28
CA GLN A 1081 -27.00 -13.16 2.95
C GLN A 1081 -26.93 -11.82 2.21
N TYR A 1082 -26.91 -10.74 2.98
CA TYR A 1082 -26.77 -9.37 2.51
C TYR A 1082 -25.60 -8.68 3.22
N ALA A 1083 -25.02 -7.70 2.54
CA ALA A 1083 -23.87 -6.95 3.03
C ALA A 1083 -23.88 -5.51 2.50
N THR A 1084 -23.30 -4.60 3.28
CA THR A 1084 -23.16 -3.20 2.91
C THR A 1084 -21.72 -2.67 3.06
N ASP A 1085 -21.43 -1.55 2.41
CA ASP A 1085 -20.18 -0.79 2.59
C ASP A 1085 -20.51 0.65 2.97
N GLY A 1086 -20.02 1.07 4.14
CA GLY A 1086 -20.40 2.34 4.73
C GLY A 1086 -19.76 3.54 4.06
N THR A 1087 -18.55 3.40 3.52
CA THR A 1087 -17.89 4.51 2.82
C THR A 1087 -18.45 4.70 1.42
N GLY A 1088 -18.62 3.64 0.65
CA GLY A 1088 -19.17 3.73 -0.70
C GLY A 1088 -20.69 3.85 -0.72
N GLY A 1089 -21.39 3.40 0.33
CA GLY A 1089 -22.85 3.36 0.42
C GLY A 1089 -23.48 2.27 -0.45
N ARG A 1090 -22.74 1.20 -0.72
CA ARG A 1090 -23.19 0.11 -1.61
C ARG A 1090 -23.83 -1.00 -0.80
N ALA A 1091 -24.83 -1.65 -1.40
CA ALA A 1091 -25.52 -2.80 -0.84
C ALA A 1091 -25.43 -3.98 -1.81
N TYR A 1092 -25.26 -5.18 -1.23
CA TYR A 1092 -24.99 -6.39 -1.97
C TYR A 1092 -25.81 -7.56 -1.46
N GLN A 1093 -26.19 -8.44 -2.38
CA GLN A 1093 -26.52 -9.82 -2.07
C GLN A 1093 -25.23 -10.65 -2.15
N VAL A 1094 -24.94 -11.45 -1.12
CA VAL A 1094 -23.78 -12.34 -1.08
C VAL A 1094 -24.21 -13.72 -1.54
N ARG A 1095 -23.59 -14.24 -2.60
CA ARG A 1095 -23.98 -15.52 -3.20
C ARG A 1095 -22.78 -16.41 -3.50
N PRO A 1096 -22.96 -17.75 -3.52
CA PRO A 1096 -21.91 -18.65 -3.97
C PRO A 1096 -21.48 -18.35 -5.41
N GLU A 1097 -20.16 -18.32 -5.65
CA GLU A 1097 -19.54 -18.27 -6.98
C GLU A 1097 -18.33 -19.21 -6.99
N GLY A 1098 -18.43 -20.32 -7.74
CA GLY A 1098 -17.39 -21.35 -7.75
C GLY A 1098 -17.23 -22.01 -6.37
N ASN A 1099 -16.01 -21.98 -5.83
CA ASN A 1099 -15.67 -22.55 -4.52
C ASN A 1099 -15.75 -21.53 -3.36
N GLY A 1100 -16.31 -20.35 -3.59
CA GLY A 1100 -16.39 -19.28 -2.59
C GLY A 1100 -17.66 -18.44 -2.71
N PHE A 1101 -17.66 -17.24 -2.13
CA PHE A 1101 -18.78 -16.31 -2.18
C PHE A 1101 -18.36 -14.96 -2.76
N LYS A 1102 -19.33 -14.24 -3.33
CA LYS A 1102 -19.12 -12.94 -3.96
C LYS A 1102 -20.26 -11.99 -3.72
N MET A 1103 -19.91 -10.71 -3.67
CA MET A 1103 -20.83 -9.58 -3.61
C MET A 1103 -21.45 -9.30 -4.98
N TYR A 1104 -22.78 -9.33 -5.06
CA TYR A 1104 -23.55 -8.90 -6.23
C TYR A 1104 -24.36 -7.67 -5.85
N GLU A 1105 -24.30 -6.62 -6.67
CA GLU A 1105 -25.04 -5.38 -6.41
C GLU A 1105 -26.53 -5.69 -6.22
N LEU A 1106 -27.08 -5.33 -5.05
CA LEU A 1106 -28.47 -5.55 -4.70
C LEU A 1106 -29.34 -4.41 -5.23
N LEU A 1107 -28.90 -3.19 -5.02
CA LEU A 1107 -29.58 -1.96 -5.41
C LEU A 1107 -28.56 -0.90 -5.83
N LYS A 1108 -29.03 0.02 -6.68
CA LYS A 1108 -28.27 1.22 -7.00
C LYS A 1108 -28.13 2.04 -5.73
N LYS A 1109 -26.95 2.62 -5.51
CA LYS A 1109 -26.68 3.43 -4.32
C LYS A 1109 -27.73 4.54 -4.13
N GLU A 1110 -28.42 4.50 -2.98
CA GLU A 1110 -29.42 5.51 -2.59
C GLU A 1110 -28.87 6.53 -1.57
N VAL A 1111 -28.07 6.06 -0.59
CA VAL A 1111 -27.62 6.89 0.55
C VAL A 1111 -26.13 6.67 0.89
N ARG A 1112 -25.53 7.60 1.63
CA ARG A 1112 -24.17 7.49 2.18
C ARG A 1112 -24.03 8.40 3.42
N PRO A 1113 -23.36 7.93 4.49
CA PRO A 1113 -22.81 6.58 4.68
C PRO A 1113 -23.89 5.55 4.95
N VAL A 1114 -23.54 4.27 4.87
CA VAL A 1114 -24.42 3.16 5.27
C VAL A 1114 -23.81 2.50 6.50
N THR A 1115 -24.45 2.63 7.66
CA THR A 1115 -23.89 2.14 8.92
C THR A 1115 -24.24 0.70 9.22
N ALA A 1116 -25.37 0.21 8.71
CA ALA A 1116 -25.82 -1.16 8.84
C ALA A 1116 -26.84 -1.50 7.76
N SER A 1117 -27.17 -2.79 7.67
CA SER A 1117 -28.33 -3.27 6.94
C SER A 1117 -29.04 -4.36 7.76
N GLU A 1118 -30.34 -4.50 7.54
CA GLU A 1118 -31.17 -5.48 8.26
C GLU A 1118 -32.27 -6.01 7.33
N VAL A 1119 -32.77 -7.21 7.58
CA VAL A 1119 -33.99 -7.74 6.96
C VAL A 1119 -35.11 -7.68 7.98
N VAL A 1120 -36.22 -7.04 7.65
CA VAL A 1120 -37.36 -6.91 8.58
C VAL A 1120 -37.90 -8.30 8.91
N SER A 1121 -37.86 -8.65 10.20
CA SER A 1121 -38.42 -9.89 10.74
C SER A 1121 -38.94 -9.64 12.16
N SER A 1122 -40.00 -8.84 12.28
CA SER A 1122 -40.55 -8.44 13.59
C SER A 1122 -42.03 -8.08 13.48
N THR A 1123 -42.84 -8.56 14.41
CA THR A 1123 -44.28 -8.25 14.48
C THR A 1123 -44.59 -6.78 14.80
N HIS A 1124 -43.57 -5.99 15.12
CA HIS A 1124 -43.69 -4.53 15.24
C HIS A 1124 -43.81 -3.82 13.89
N PHE A 1125 -43.52 -4.51 12.77
CA PHE A 1125 -43.70 -4.01 11.41
C PHE A 1125 -44.92 -4.66 10.75
N PRO A 1126 -45.63 -3.94 9.86
CA PRO A 1126 -46.74 -4.50 9.08
C PRO A 1126 -46.31 -5.73 8.26
N GLU A 1127 -47.27 -6.62 7.97
CA GLU A 1127 -47.03 -7.86 7.21
C GLU A 1127 -46.40 -7.59 5.85
N GLU A 1128 -46.80 -6.51 5.17
CA GLU A 1128 -46.28 -6.13 3.86
C GLU A 1128 -44.81 -5.71 3.86
N MET A 1129 -44.21 -5.45 5.03
CA MET A 1129 -42.79 -5.11 5.17
C MET A 1129 -41.95 -6.29 5.63
N GLN A 1130 -42.53 -7.43 5.99
CA GLN A 1130 -41.74 -8.59 6.41
C GLN A 1130 -40.88 -9.09 5.25
N GLY A 1131 -39.58 -9.25 5.50
CA GLY A 1131 -38.59 -9.60 4.47
C GLY A 1131 -38.05 -8.41 3.67
N ASP A 1132 -38.50 -7.18 3.92
CA ASP A 1132 -37.92 -6.00 3.29
C ASP A 1132 -36.48 -5.78 3.77
N PHE A 1133 -35.62 -5.39 2.84
CA PHE A 1133 -34.24 -5.01 3.13
C PHE A 1133 -34.15 -3.54 3.55
N LEU A 1134 -33.67 -3.30 4.76
CA LEU A 1134 -33.43 -1.98 5.32
C LEU A 1134 -31.98 -1.56 5.12
N ILE A 1135 -31.80 -0.31 4.70
CA ILE A 1135 -30.51 0.38 4.71
C ILE A 1135 -30.53 1.43 5.81
N CYS A 1136 -29.59 1.32 6.75
CA CYS A 1136 -29.45 2.27 7.84
C CYS A 1136 -28.42 3.36 7.48
N ASN A 1137 -28.80 4.63 7.66
CA ASN A 1137 -27.95 5.80 7.43
C ASN A 1137 -28.07 6.75 8.63
N VAL A 1138 -26.94 7.37 9.02
CA VAL A 1138 -26.85 8.29 10.16
C VAL A 1138 -26.37 9.70 9.78
N ILE A 1139 -26.17 9.97 8.49
CA ILE A 1139 -25.77 11.28 7.96
C ILE A 1139 -26.66 11.59 6.74
N GLY A 1140 -27.61 12.49 6.95
CA GLY A 1140 -28.50 13.05 5.94
C GLY A 1140 -28.48 14.57 5.99
#